data_AF-R8W9Q0-F1
#
_entry.id   AF-R8W9Q0-F1
#
_cell.length_a   1.000
_cell.length_b   1.000
_cell.length_c   1.000
_cell.angle_alpha   90.00
_cell.angle_beta   90.00
_cell.angle_gamma   90.00
#
_symmetry.space_group_name_H-M   'P 1'
#
loop_
_entity.id
_entity.type
_entity.pdbx_description
1 polymer ?
#
loop_
_entity_poly.entity_id
_entity_poly.type
_entity_poly.pdbx_seq_one_letter_code
_entity_poly.pdbx_strand_id
1 'polypeptide(L)'
;MLANTLCNGMFGEVVDESTIEGAEIARASTWAEMPLKLIIGNPPCSDSMRQNIDSEFSFINGLMDDFRPPKTARRARQNIQKQINNPFMQFIRWSCEKLLRLQNNSVLSLVVPLSFLEAESYRYARKYLMEHFSNIWVVPIDADARTGIRSNSLFHTLQGRAVIILTRKFGEDPGFSEYQFVDFSKGSISEKENCLNQDINQVIGQFRTYNIDVNTLAFYPAKPFDEDKYNLFWPISDDNDHNAIFMNHCSGIKLAPTALFTHVKAPMLKRRSRDIAAGGVDAAREWFSGQDKPPVAEKVEAFQSALNSCGNAPAMDQLLSENIATYSFRPYLTSNVLLWEDVLKNYSTVGGGGTRLRPEIIKGFNHQGTIGFAMAHAPKDLHPTLSQFVSFCWYYPDNDMCTRGNSHIYMNQYYDKRRNMYRLNVSPDLFEKLGPVLQCNYEEFASSIVFYAYAVLCSQVYLDEFEGALFTVNQSDIRARIPMVADRGLFIRIRDLGIRLAELEKADYRPENLLEFDYDMICSQIPRNFHLSNSPHPFDEENEELVLTDGTEIIKVPCPTALQNLNISGYDVVKNVWLKFNSYNFTHCDFTPQDAEKLLNFLNTLETHTRIVAEIDNLMPSVLEDGMPLISPSED
;
A
#
# COMPACT_ATOMS: atom_id res chain seq x y z
N MET A 1 -8.18 -21.53 -33.11
CA MET A 1 -8.29 -20.42 -32.13
C MET A 1 -9.44 -20.82 -31.20
N LEU A 2 -9.66 -20.14 -30.08
CA LEU A 2 -10.87 -20.34 -29.28
C LEU A 2 -11.72 -19.09 -29.50
N ALA A 3 -13.00 -19.24 -29.88
CA ALA A 3 -13.92 -18.13 -30.08
C ALA A 3 -13.91 -17.21 -28.84
N ASN A 4 -13.73 -15.91 -29.04
CA ASN A 4 -13.75 -14.95 -27.96
C ASN A 4 -15.20 -14.68 -27.54
N THR A 5 -15.61 -15.21 -26.39
CA THR A 5 -17.00 -15.13 -25.91
C THR A 5 -17.49 -13.70 -25.62
N LEU A 6 -16.58 -12.72 -25.61
CA LEU A 6 -16.87 -11.31 -25.35
C LEU A 6 -17.10 -10.48 -26.63
N CYS A 7 -16.83 -11.01 -27.82
CA CYS A 7 -17.04 -10.28 -29.07
C CYS A 7 -18.54 -10.14 -29.40
N ASN A 8 -18.88 -9.16 -30.23
CA ASN A 8 -20.27 -8.85 -30.58
C ASN A 8 -20.98 -10.02 -31.29
N GLY A 9 -20.25 -10.88 -32.02
CA GLY A 9 -20.83 -12.08 -32.65
C GLY A 9 -21.48 -13.06 -31.66
N MET A 10 -21.08 -13.00 -30.38
CA MET A 10 -21.67 -13.78 -29.29
C MET A 10 -22.94 -13.16 -28.70
N PHE A 11 -23.32 -12.00 -29.23
CA PHE A 11 -24.52 -11.24 -28.91
C PHE A 11 -25.43 -11.05 -30.14
N GLY A 12 -25.27 -11.92 -31.16
CA GLY A 12 -26.15 -11.97 -32.32
C GLY A 12 -25.73 -11.07 -33.49
N GLU A 13 -24.55 -10.46 -33.46
CA GLU A 13 -24.00 -9.79 -34.64
C GLU A 13 -23.63 -10.84 -35.72
N VAL A 14 -23.90 -10.52 -36.98
CA VAL A 14 -23.62 -11.42 -38.11
C VAL A 14 -22.11 -11.61 -38.26
N VAL A 15 -21.67 -12.86 -38.30
CA VAL A 15 -20.26 -13.23 -38.49
C VAL A 15 -20.04 -13.88 -39.86
N ASP A 16 -18.84 -13.74 -40.40
CA ASP A 16 -18.46 -14.40 -41.65
C ASP A 16 -18.09 -15.87 -41.40
N GLU A 17 -19.08 -16.75 -41.50
CA GLU A 17 -18.93 -18.21 -41.36
C GLU A 17 -18.02 -18.85 -42.40
N SER A 18 -17.62 -18.13 -43.46
CA SER A 18 -16.61 -18.65 -44.41
C SER A 18 -15.20 -18.72 -43.81
N THR A 19 -14.97 -17.99 -42.70
CA THR A 19 -13.73 -18.04 -41.94
C THR A 19 -13.80 -19.08 -40.81
N ILE A 20 -12.64 -19.63 -40.42
CA ILE A 20 -12.56 -20.56 -39.27
C ILE A 20 -13.06 -19.88 -37.99
N GLU A 21 -12.68 -18.63 -37.78
CA GLU A 21 -13.06 -17.84 -36.61
C GLU A 21 -14.57 -17.53 -36.58
N GLY A 22 -15.14 -17.08 -37.70
CA GLY A 22 -16.58 -16.81 -37.80
C GLY A 22 -17.43 -18.07 -37.63
N ALA A 23 -17.01 -19.21 -38.18
CA ALA A 23 -17.69 -20.49 -37.96
C ALA A 23 -17.63 -20.95 -36.49
N GLU A 24 -16.49 -20.75 -35.81
CA GLU A 24 -16.34 -21.03 -34.39
C GLU A 24 -17.25 -20.11 -33.54
N ILE A 25 -17.34 -18.82 -33.86
CA ILE A 25 -18.19 -17.85 -33.18
C ILE A 25 -19.67 -18.17 -33.40
N ALA A 26 -20.12 -18.46 -34.63
CA ALA A 26 -21.50 -18.82 -34.91
C ALA A 26 -21.94 -20.06 -34.13
N ARG A 27 -21.07 -21.08 -34.09
CA ARG A 27 -21.31 -22.29 -33.29
C ARG A 27 -21.39 -21.98 -31.80
N ALA A 28 -20.46 -21.18 -31.26
CA ALA A 28 -20.46 -20.80 -29.85
C ALA A 28 -21.69 -19.95 -29.48
N SER A 29 -22.10 -19.03 -30.36
CA SER A 29 -23.27 -18.17 -30.19
C SER A 29 -24.55 -18.99 -30.06
N THR A 30 -24.73 -20.01 -30.90
CA THR A 30 -25.86 -20.95 -30.82
C THR A 30 -25.99 -21.58 -29.42
N TRP A 31 -24.86 -21.92 -28.78
CA TRP A 31 -24.84 -22.53 -27.46
C TRP A 31 -25.06 -21.50 -26.36
N ALA A 32 -24.48 -20.30 -26.52
CA ALA A 32 -24.63 -19.19 -25.59
C ALA A 32 -26.04 -18.58 -25.60
N GLU A 33 -26.86 -18.85 -26.62
CA GLU A 33 -28.25 -18.43 -26.70
C GLU A 33 -29.25 -19.41 -26.10
N MET A 34 -28.84 -20.65 -25.85
CA MET A 34 -29.66 -21.64 -25.14
C MET A 34 -30.08 -21.14 -23.76
N PRO A 35 -31.15 -21.70 -23.15
CA PRO A 35 -31.62 -21.28 -21.84
C PRO A 35 -30.66 -21.68 -20.71
N LEU A 36 -29.54 -20.97 -20.58
CA LEU A 36 -28.49 -21.23 -19.60
C LEU A 36 -29.06 -21.08 -18.17
N LYS A 37 -28.79 -22.09 -17.33
CA LYS A 37 -29.16 -22.12 -15.91
C LYS A 37 -27.94 -22.12 -14.99
N LEU A 38 -26.78 -22.52 -15.50
CA LEU A 38 -25.54 -22.63 -14.75
C LEU A 38 -24.42 -22.07 -15.59
N ILE A 39 -23.67 -21.13 -15.03
CA ILE A 39 -22.38 -20.70 -15.57
C ILE A 39 -21.33 -20.93 -14.49
N ILE A 40 -20.31 -21.72 -14.81
CA ILE A 40 -19.15 -21.95 -13.94
C ILE A 40 -17.86 -21.61 -14.67
N GLY A 41 -16.83 -21.16 -13.96
CA GLY A 41 -15.53 -20.95 -14.60
C GLY A 41 -14.48 -20.23 -13.76
N ASN A 42 -13.27 -20.19 -14.32
CA ASN A 42 -12.14 -19.40 -13.82
C ASN A 42 -11.78 -18.36 -14.90
N PRO A 43 -12.47 -17.19 -14.92
CA PRO A 43 -12.25 -16.17 -15.93
C PRO A 43 -10.82 -15.62 -15.89
N PRO A 44 -10.24 -15.25 -17.05
CA PRO A 44 -8.89 -14.71 -17.11
C PRO A 44 -8.79 -13.37 -16.38
N CYS A 45 -7.77 -13.20 -15.55
CA CYS A 45 -7.46 -11.95 -14.85
C CYS A 45 -6.13 -11.40 -15.35
N SER A 46 -6.13 -10.18 -15.90
CA SER A 46 -4.92 -9.52 -16.42
C SER A 46 -4.94 -8.02 -16.14
N ASP A 47 -3.89 -7.54 -15.44
CA ASP A 47 -3.61 -6.12 -15.24
C ASP A 47 -2.82 -5.51 -16.42
N SER A 48 -2.19 -6.36 -17.23
CA SER A 48 -1.54 -6.01 -18.50
C SER A 48 -2.60 -5.82 -19.58
N MET A 49 -2.85 -4.57 -19.96
CA MET A 49 -3.87 -4.16 -20.91
C MET A 49 -3.73 -4.87 -22.27
N ARG A 50 -4.78 -5.57 -22.70
CA ARG A 50 -5.35 -5.34 -24.03
C ARG A 50 -6.70 -4.71 -23.78
N GLN A 51 -6.82 -3.41 -23.99
CA GLN A 51 -8.14 -2.81 -23.94
C GLN A 51 -8.90 -3.37 -25.14
N ASN A 52 -10.03 -4.04 -24.90
CA ASN A 52 -11.01 -4.39 -25.92
C ASN A 52 -11.74 -3.10 -26.38
N ILE A 53 -11.02 -2.08 -26.86
CA ILE A 53 -11.60 -0.82 -27.40
C ILE A 53 -12.01 -0.99 -28.86
N ASP A 54 -11.77 -2.16 -29.44
CA ASP A 54 -12.26 -2.41 -30.79
C ASP A 54 -13.80 -2.35 -30.79
N SER A 55 -14.33 -1.85 -31.91
CA SER A 55 -15.74 -1.90 -32.28
C SER A 55 -16.35 -3.30 -32.09
N GLU A 56 -15.55 -4.36 -32.26
CA GLU A 56 -15.91 -5.76 -32.05
C GLU A 56 -16.35 -6.11 -30.62
N PHE A 57 -16.11 -5.23 -29.63
CA PHE A 57 -16.49 -5.43 -28.23
C PHE A 57 -17.47 -4.37 -27.70
N SER A 58 -18.10 -3.61 -28.60
CA SER A 58 -18.98 -2.50 -28.24
C SER A 58 -20.13 -2.92 -27.32
N PHE A 59 -20.69 -4.12 -27.51
CA PHE A 59 -21.81 -4.59 -26.70
C PHE A 59 -21.42 -4.80 -25.24
N ILE A 60 -20.35 -5.58 -24.98
CA ILE A 60 -19.87 -5.82 -23.62
C ILE A 60 -19.38 -4.52 -22.97
N ASN A 61 -18.74 -3.63 -23.73
CA ASN A 61 -18.31 -2.32 -23.23
C ASN A 61 -19.50 -1.46 -22.79
N GLY A 62 -20.65 -1.56 -23.46
CA GLY A 62 -21.90 -0.94 -23.05
C GLY A 62 -22.44 -1.50 -21.74
N LEU A 63 -22.49 -2.84 -21.60
CA LEU A 63 -22.95 -3.48 -20.36
C LEU A 63 -22.08 -3.15 -19.14
N MET A 64 -20.79 -2.94 -19.36
CA MET A 64 -19.85 -2.58 -18.30
C MET A 64 -20.14 -1.22 -17.64
N ASP A 65 -20.99 -0.38 -18.23
CA ASP A 65 -21.43 0.86 -17.57
C ASP A 65 -22.23 0.60 -16.28
N ASP A 66 -22.88 -0.57 -16.15
CA ASP A 66 -23.58 -1.00 -14.93
C ASP A 66 -22.62 -1.15 -13.74
N PHE A 67 -21.35 -1.49 -14.02
CA PHE A 67 -20.32 -1.68 -12.99
C PHE A 67 -19.55 -0.41 -12.67
N ARG A 68 -19.97 0.75 -13.21
CA ARG A 68 -19.31 2.03 -12.97
C ARG A 68 -20.13 2.90 -12.02
N PRO A 69 -19.47 3.84 -11.31
CA PRO A 69 -20.17 4.85 -10.53
C PRO A 69 -21.18 5.65 -11.37
N PRO A 70 -22.20 6.27 -10.75
CA PRO A 70 -23.08 7.23 -11.42
C PRO A 70 -22.27 8.31 -12.14
N LYS A 71 -22.73 8.74 -13.34
CA LYS A 71 -21.99 9.70 -14.18
C LYS A 71 -21.61 11.00 -13.44
N THR A 72 -22.46 11.45 -12.52
CA THR A 72 -22.24 12.63 -11.67
C THR A 72 -21.10 12.46 -10.65
N ALA A 73 -20.83 11.22 -10.23
CA ALA A 73 -19.76 10.87 -9.29
C ALA A 73 -18.45 10.47 -9.99
N ARG A 74 -18.43 10.35 -11.32
CA ARG A 74 -17.23 9.97 -12.09
C ARG A 74 -16.24 11.15 -12.13
N ARG A 75 -15.19 11.12 -11.31
CA ARG A 75 -14.07 12.08 -11.39
C ARG A 75 -13.13 11.70 -12.56
N ALA A 76 -12.60 12.70 -13.28
CA ALA A 76 -11.85 12.54 -14.54
C ALA A 76 -10.48 11.81 -14.42
N ARG A 77 -10.03 11.54 -13.20
CA ARG A 77 -8.91 10.64 -12.90
C ARG A 77 -9.46 9.56 -12.00
N GLN A 78 -9.25 8.28 -12.30
CA GLN A 78 -8.98 7.29 -11.25
C GLN A 78 -8.66 5.89 -11.79
N ASN A 79 -7.76 5.23 -11.08
CA ASN A 79 -7.41 3.81 -11.20
C ASN A 79 -8.62 2.86 -11.11
N ILE A 80 -9.78 3.35 -10.62
CA ILE A 80 -11.08 2.66 -10.59
C ILE A 80 -11.48 2.14 -11.97
N GLN A 81 -11.37 2.97 -13.02
CA GLN A 81 -11.77 2.56 -14.37
C GLN A 81 -10.83 1.50 -14.97
N LYS A 82 -9.54 1.51 -14.59
CA LYS A 82 -8.57 0.53 -15.11
C LYS A 82 -8.87 -0.88 -14.62
N GLN A 83 -9.19 -1.03 -13.33
CA GLN A 83 -9.49 -2.32 -12.73
C GLN A 83 -10.84 -2.88 -13.20
N ILE A 84 -11.85 -2.02 -13.42
CA ILE A 84 -13.15 -2.43 -13.99
C ILE A 84 -13.00 -3.02 -15.40
N ASN A 85 -12.00 -2.57 -16.17
CA ASN A 85 -11.77 -3.08 -17.54
C ASN A 85 -10.99 -4.40 -17.58
N ASN A 86 -10.65 -5.00 -16.44
CA ASN A 86 -9.99 -6.30 -16.40
C ASN A 86 -10.92 -7.37 -17.03
N PRO A 87 -10.43 -8.29 -17.89
CA PRO A 87 -11.26 -9.28 -18.55
C PRO A 87 -12.20 -10.07 -17.63
N PHE A 88 -11.80 -10.41 -16.41
CA PHE A 88 -12.70 -11.15 -15.50
C PHE A 88 -13.98 -10.39 -15.18
N MET A 89 -13.95 -9.06 -15.11
CA MET A 89 -15.13 -8.23 -14.88
C MET A 89 -16.09 -8.27 -16.07
N GLN A 90 -15.55 -8.25 -17.29
CA GLN A 90 -16.33 -8.43 -18.52
C GLN A 90 -17.00 -9.81 -18.53
N PHE A 91 -16.28 -10.86 -18.12
CA PHE A 91 -16.85 -12.20 -17.97
C PHE A 91 -17.95 -12.28 -16.90
N ILE A 92 -17.79 -11.62 -15.74
CA ILE A 92 -18.84 -11.54 -14.72
C ILE A 92 -20.08 -10.87 -15.33
N ARG A 93 -19.94 -9.70 -15.99
CA ARG A 93 -21.08 -8.99 -16.58
C ARG A 93 -21.73 -9.75 -17.72
N TRP A 94 -20.95 -10.40 -18.57
CA TRP A 94 -21.43 -11.30 -19.62
C TRP A 94 -22.23 -12.47 -19.03
N SER A 95 -21.74 -13.07 -17.94
CA SER A 95 -22.43 -14.17 -17.26
C SER A 95 -23.77 -13.71 -16.68
N CYS A 96 -23.79 -12.51 -16.07
CA CYS A 96 -25.03 -11.88 -15.61
C CYS A 96 -25.99 -11.68 -16.78
N GLU A 97 -25.54 -11.15 -17.91
CA GLU A 97 -26.40 -10.94 -19.09
C GLU A 97 -27.10 -12.23 -19.52
N LYS A 98 -26.32 -13.31 -19.67
CA LYS A 98 -26.84 -14.58 -20.16
C LYS A 98 -27.80 -15.24 -19.16
N LEU A 99 -27.53 -15.15 -17.86
CA LEU A 99 -28.39 -15.73 -16.82
C LEU A 99 -29.61 -14.88 -16.50
N LEU A 100 -29.52 -13.55 -16.64
CA LEU A 100 -30.57 -12.63 -16.26
C LEU A 100 -31.63 -12.42 -17.36
N ARG A 101 -31.22 -12.55 -18.63
CA ARG A 101 -32.10 -12.43 -19.81
C ARG A 101 -33.25 -13.44 -19.82
N LEU A 102 -33.08 -14.58 -19.16
CA LEU A 102 -34.04 -15.67 -19.14
C LEU A 102 -34.90 -15.65 -17.88
N GLN A 103 -36.16 -16.06 -18.03
CA GLN A 103 -37.13 -16.20 -16.94
C GLN A 103 -36.99 -17.57 -16.27
N ASN A 104 -35.85 -17.84 -15.63
CA ASN A 104 -35.56 -19.12 -14.99
C ASN A 104 -34.70 -18.96 -13.73
N ASN A 105 -34.70 -20.01 -12.88
CA ASN A 105 -33.74 -20.13 -11.80
C ASN A 105 -32.34 -20.31 -12.39
N SER A 106 -31.37 -19.59 -11.85
CA SER A 106 -30.00 -19.62 -12.35
C SER A 106 -28.94 -19.58 -11.25
N VAL A 107 -27.77 -20.11 -11.58
CA VAL A 107 -26.60 -20.18 -10.71
C VAL A 107 -25.37 -19.68 -11.46
N LEU A 108 -24.58 -18.83 -10.81
CA LEU A 108 -23.30 -18.33 -11.26
C LEU A 108 -22.22 -18.75 -10.27
N SER A 109 -21.17 -19.45 -10.70
CA SER A 109 -20.03 -19.80 -9.84
C SER A 109 -18.71 -19.46 -10.52
N LEU A 110 -18.02 -18.42 -10.06
CA LEU A 110 -16.78 -17.96 -10.67
C LEU A 110 -15.64 -17.90 -9.66
N VAL A 111 -14.44 -18.28 -10.11
CA VAL A 111 -13.20 -17.92 -9.44
C VAL A 111 -12.90 -16.45 -9.76
N VAL A 112 -12.72 -15.62 -8.74
CA VAL A 112 -12.42 -14.20 -8.86
C VAL A 112 -11.14 -13.86 -8.10
N PRO A 113 -10.44 -12.77 -8.44
CA PRO A 113 -9.39 -12.24 -7.60
C PRO A 113 -9.92 -11.93 -6.19
N LEU A 114 -9.15 -12.22 -5.14
CA LEU A 114 -9.55 -11.96 -3.75
C LEU A 114 -9.97 -10.49 -3.55
N SER A 115 -9.28 -9.56 -4.21
CA SER A 115 -9.59 -8.13 -4.18
C SER A 115 -11.01 -7.79 -4.64
N PHE A 116 -11.67 -8.64 -5.44
CA PHE A 116 -13.05 -8.43 -5.87
C PHE A 116 -14.01 -8.30 -4.68
N LEU A 117 -13.73 -9.02 -3.59
CA LEU A 117 -14.60 -9.09 -2.43
C LEU A 117 -14.72 -7.76 -1.68
N GLU A 118 -13.72 -6.87 -1.76
CA GLU A 118 -13.69 -5.68 -0.90
C GLU A 118 -13.16 -4.41 -1.58
N ALA A 119 -12.30 -4.49 -2.61
CA ALA A 119 -11.67 -3.29 -3.17
C ALA A 119 -12.69 -2.31 -3.77
N GLU A 120 -12.45 -1.01 -3.56
CA GLU A 120 -13.38 0.07 -3.95
C GLU A 120 -13.68 0.09 -5.45
N SER A 121 -12.70 -0.27 -6.29
CA SER A 121 -12.89 -0.31 -7.74
C SER A 121 -13.99 -1.28 -8.20
N TYR A 122 -14.35 -2.27 -7.38
CA TYR A 122 -15.37 -3.28 -7.71
C TYR A 122 -16.68 -3.09 -6.94
N ARG A 123 -16.80 -2.02 -6.14
CA ARG A 123 -18.00 -1.72 -5.31
C ARG A 123 -19.30 -1.77 -6.09
N TYR A 124 -19.34 -1.13 -7.26
CA TYR A 124 -20.54 -1.09 -8.10
C TYR A 124 -20.87 -2.41 -8.79
N ALA A 125 -19.87 -3.25 -9.06
CA ALA A 125 -20.13 -4.61 -9.54
C ALA A 125 -20.74 -5.48 -8.44
N ARG A 126 -20.23 -5.38 -7.20
CA ARG A 126 -20.84 -6.05 -6.04
C ARG A 126 -22.26 -5.56 -5.80
N LYS A 127 -22.50 -4.25 -5.90
CA LYS A 127 -23.85 -3.65 -5.86
C LYS A 127 -24.78 -4.25 -6.90
N TYR A 128 -24.34 -4.33 -8.16
CA TYR A 128 -25.13 -4.93 -9.23
C TYR A 128 -25.49 -6.40 -8.92
N LEU A 129 -24.51 -7.19 -8.47
CA LEU A 129 -24.77 -8.58 -8.09
C LEU A 129 -25.80 -8.66 -6.94
N MET A 130 -25.69 -7.78 -5.95
CA MET A 130 -26.61 -7.66 -4.82
C MET A 130 -28.04 -7.36 -5.27
N GLU A 131 -28.23 -6.47 -6.25
CA GLU A 131 -29.54 -6.06 -6.75
C GLU A 131 -30.20 -7.08 -7.69
N HIS A 132 -29.44 -8.00 -8.27
CA HIS A 132 -29.92 -8.89 -9.34
C HIS A 132 -29.98 -10.39 -8.98
N PHE A 133 -29.32 -10.81 -7.90
CA PHE A 133 -29.34 -12.19 -7.41
C PHE A 133 -30.04 -12.29 -6.06
N SER A 134 -30.42 -13.51 -5.66
CA SER A 134 -31.19 -13.76 -4.43
C SER A 134 -30.30 -14.15 -3.24
N ASN A 135 -29.14 -14.78 -3.49
CA ASN A 135 -28.21 -15.21 -2.46
C ASN A 135 -26.78 -15.27 -3.00
N ILE A 136 -25.80 -15.21 -2.10
CA ILE A 136 -24.36 -15.38 -2.41
C ILE A 136 -23.66 -16.23 -1.34
N TRP A 137 -22.75 -17.10 -1.80
CA TRP A 137 -21.74 -17.78 -0.99
C TRP A 137 -20.35 -17.36 -1.45
N VAL A 138 -19.47 -17.13 -0.48
CA VAL A 138 -18.14 -16.57 -0.70
C VAL A 138 -17.11 -17.46 -0.02
N VAL A 139 -16.11 -17.89 -0.80
CA VAL A 139 -15.05 -18.79 -0.35
C VAL A 139 -13.70 -18.24 -0.77
N PRO A 140 -13.00 -17.45 0.06
CA PRO A 140 -11.58 -17.16 -0.15
C PRO A 140 -10.76 -18.46 -0.11
N ILE A 141 -9.98 -18.71 -1.17
CA ILE A 141 -9.19 -19.94 -1.35
C ILE A 141 -7.70 -19.67 -1.22
N ASP A 142 -7.23 -18.52 -1.70
CA ASP A 142 -5.83 -18.13 -1.66
C ASP A 142 -5.68 -16.72 -1.09
N ALA A 143 -4.74 -16.56 -0.16
CA ALA A 143 -4.37 -15.26 0.37
C ALA A 143 -3.47 -14.50 -0.61
N ASP A 144 -3.43 -13.18 -0.50
CA ASP A 144 -2.57 -12.34 -1.35
C ASP A 144 -1.11 -12.39 -0.87
N ALA A 145 -0.28 -13.18 -1.55
CA ALA A 145 1.14 -13.34 -1.21
C ALA A 145 1.93 -12.03 -1.25
N ARG A 146 1.42 -11.05 -2.01
CA ARG A 146 2.08 -9.75 -2.14
C ARG A 146 2.11 -9.01 -0.80
N THR A 147 1.27 -9.36 0.18
CA THR A 147 1.22 -8.70 1.52
C THR A 147 2.26 -9.27 2.47
N GLY A 148 3.17 -10.13 1.98
CA GLY A 148 4.21 -10.77 2.80
C GLY A 148 3.84 -12.15 3.31
N ILE A 149 2.62 -12.66 3.02
CA ILE A 149 2.25 -14.05 3.32
C ILE A 149 3.03 -14.97 2.38
N ARG A 150 3.67 -16.00 2.95
CA ARG A 150 4.07 -17.18 2.16
C ARG A 150 2.80 -17.86 1.66
N SER A 151 2.34 -17.51 0.45
CA SER A 151 1.10 -18.08 -0.06
C SER A 151 1.32 -19.53 -0.49
N ASN A 152 0.62 -20.43 0.19
CA ASN A 152 0.39 -21.79 -0.27
C ASN A 152 -0.73 -21.75 -1.34
N SER A 153 -0.49 -21.02 -2.44
CA SER A 153 -1.49 -20.76 -3.46
C SER A 153 -1.80 -22.03 -4.26
N LEU A 154 -3.08 -22.43 -4.31
CA LEU A 154 -3.54 -23.52 -5.17
C LEU A 154 -3.41 -23.18 -6.66
N PHE A 155 -3.45 -21.89 -7.00
CA PHE A 155 -3.32 -21.41 -8.37
C PHE A 155 -1.88 -21.05 -8.77
N HIS A 156 -0.91 -21.22 -7.87
CA HIS A 156 0.49 -20.82 -8.05
C HIS A 156 0.64 -19.34 -8.48
N THR A 157 -0.22 -18.46 -7.94
CA THR A 157 -0.16 -17.01 -8.19
C THR A 157 0.10 -16.21 -6.92
N LEU A 158 0.71 -15.03 -7.07
CA LEU A 158 0.89 -14.10 -5.95
C LEU A 158 -0.44 -13.43 -5.54
N GLN A 159 -1.31 -13.16 -6.50
CA GLN A 159 -2.62 -12.56 -6.23
C GLN A 159 -3.55 -13.61 -5.61
N GLY A 160 -4.24 -13.23 -4.53
CA GLY A 160 -5.22 -14.09 -3.87
C GLY A 160 -6.43 -14.42 -4.78
N ARG A 161 -7.13 -15.50 -4.45
CA ARG A 161 -8.28 -16.02 -5.20
C ARG A 161 -9.44 -16.34 -4.26
N ALA A 162 -10.66 -16.13 -4.75
CA ALA A 162 -11.89 -16.53 -4.08
C ALA A 162 -12.84 -17.18 -5.09
N VAL A 163 -13.76 -17.99 -4.60
CA VAL A 163 -14.92 -18.46 -5.35
C VAL A 163 -16.14 -17.71 -4.84
N ILE A 164 -16.92 -17.17 -5.77
CA ILE A 164 -18.26 -16.63 -5.51
C ILE A 164 -19.29 -17.52 -6.17
N ILE A 165 -20.36 -17.83 -5.45
CA ILE A 165 -21.51 -18.59 -5.94
C ILE A 165 -22.74 -17.73 -5.72
N LEU A 166 -23.42 -17.33 -6.79
CA LEU A 166 -24.67 -16.58 -6.73
C LEU A 166 -25.81 -17.42 -7.25
N THR A 167 -26.97 -17.31 -6.61
CA THR A 167 -28.20 -17.95 -7.07
C THR A 167 -29.28 -16.92 -7.30
N ARG A 168 -30.04 -17.08 -8.36
CA ARG A 168 -31.26 -16.32 -8.64
C ARG A 168 -32.45 -17.25 -8.63
N LYS A 169 -33.46 -16.90 -7.85
CA LYS A 169 -34.78 -17.53 -7.88
C LYS A 169 -35.71 -16.69 -8.75
N PHE A 170 -36.23 -17.30 -9.80
CA PHE A 170 -37.19 -16.64 -10.67
C PHE A 170 -38.56 -16.56 -10.00
N GLY A 171 -39.19 -15.38 -10.08
CA GLY A 171 -40.50 -15.11 -9.48
C GLY A 171 -40.43 -14.58 -8.03
N GLU A 172 -39.24 -14.48 -7.45
CA GLU A 172 -38.99 -13.76 -6.20
C GLU A 172 -38.31 -12.42 -6.52
N ASP A 173 -38.52 -11.43 -5.64
CA ASP A 173 -37.81 -10.16 -5.76
C ASP A 173 -36.31 -10.41 -5.63
N PRO A 174 -35.49 -9.97 -6.61
CA PRO A 174 -34.04 -10.08 -6.51
C PRO A 174 -33.53 -9.10 -5.44
N GLY A 175 -32.39 -9.40 -4.85
CA GLY A 175 -31.89 -8.68 -3.69
C GLY A 175 -31.38 -9.65 -2.63
N PHE A 176 -30.18 -9.38 -2.11
CA PHE A 176 -29.74 -9.96 -0.84
C PHE A 176 -29.10 -8.88 0.03
N SER A 177 -29.33 -8.96 1.34
CA SER A 177 -28.69 -8.11 2.36
C SER A 177 -27.67 -8.87 3.21
N GLU A 178 -27.59 -10.18 3.01
CA GLU A 178 -26.73 -11.10 3.74
C GLU A 178 -25.93 -11.97 2.78
N TYR A 179 -24.72 -12.37 3.20
CA TYR A 179 -23.88 -13.30 2.46
C TYR A 179 -23.38 -14.43 3.36
N GLN A 180 -23.16 -15.60 2.75
CA GLN A 180 -22.60 -16.76 3.41
C GLN A 180 -21.09 -16.77 3.17
N PHE A 181 -20.28 -16.86 4.23
CA PHE A 181 -18.82 -16.79 4.13
C PHE A 181 -18.11 -17.92 4.87
N VAL A 182 -17.07 -18.46 4.24
CA VAL A 182 -16.08 -19.38 4.86
C VAL A 182 -14.70 -19.12 4.25
N ASP A 183 -13.65 -19.04 5.06
CA ASP A 183 -12.29 -18.68 4.61
C ASP A 183 -11.33 -19.88 4.68
N PHE A 184 -10.82 -20.32 3.53
CA PHE A 184 -9.79 -21.36 3.42
C PHE A 184 -8.41 -20.78 3.06
N SER A 185 -8.31 -19.47 2.85
CA SER A 185 -7.15 -18.80 2.26
C SER A 185 -5.85 -18.95 3.07
N LYS A 186 -5.98 -19.15 4.38
CA LYS A 186 -4.87 -19.26 5.34
C LYS A 186 -4.29 -20.67 5.49
N GLY A 187 -4.96 -21.70 4.97
CA GLY A 187 -4.50 -23.08 5.07
C GLY A 187 -3.27 -23.39 4.23
N SER A 188 -2.57 -24.48 4.56
CA SER A 188 -1.65 -25.16 3.65
C SER A 188 -2.38 -25.73 2.43
N ILE A 189 -1.62 -26.11 1.38
CA ILE A 189 -2.21 -26.72 0.17
C ILE A 189 -3.07 -27.94 0.55
N SER A 190 -2.55 -28.86 1.38
CA SER A 190 -3.31 -30.03 1.81
C SER A 190 -4.53 -29.70 2.65
N GLU A 191 -4.48 -28.71 3.54
CA GLU A 191 -5.66 -28.29 4.32
C GLU A 191 -6.76 -27.74 3.41
N LYS A 192 -6.38 -26.91 2.42
CA LYS A 192 -7.32 -26.37 1.43
C LYS A 192 -7.94 -27.47 0.58
N GLU A 193 -7.12 -28.39 0.06
CA GLU A 193 -7.61 -29.55 -0.71
C GLU A 193 -8.54 -30.42 0.13
N ASN A 194 -8.23 -30.66 1.40
CA ASN A 194 -9.09 -31.41 2.30
C ASN A 194 -10.43 -30.71 2.50
N CYS A 195 -10.45 -29.39 2.75
CA CYS A 195 -11.70 -28.63 2.90
C CYS A 195 -12.54 -28.65 1.61
N LEU A 196 -11.91 -28.51 0.44
CA LEU A 196 -12.61 -28.49 -0.85
C LEU A 196 -13.13 -29.87 -1.30
N ASN A 197 -12.53 -30.97 -0.83
CA ASN A 197 -12.94 -32.34 -1.14
C ASN A 197 -13.90 -32.97 -0.11
N GLN A 198 -14.26 -32.23 0.95
CA GLN A 198 -15.23 -32.69 1.95
C GLN A 198 -16.64 -32.84 1.36
N ASP A 199 -17.46 -33.65 2.04
CA ASP A 199 -18.88 -33.77 1.69
C ASP A 199 -19.57 -32.40 1.82
N ILE A 200 -20.46 -32.09 0.87
CA ILE A 200 -21.10 -30.77 0.79
C ILE A 200 -21.87 -30.42 2.07
N ASN A 201 -22.44 -31.40 2.79
CA ASN A 201 -23.16 -31.13 4.03
C ASN A 201 -22.21 -30.67 5.15
N GLN A 202 -20.97 -31.15 5.15
CA GLN A 202 -19.93 -30.70 6.08
C GLN A 202 -19.43 -29.30 5.73
N VAL A 203 -19.24 -29.02 4.44
CA VAL A 203 -18.79 -27.71 3.96
C VAL A 203 -19.85 -26.64 4.24
N ILE A 204 -21.14 -26.92 3.97
CA ILE A 204 -22.25 -26.01 4.27
C ILE A 204 -22.29 -25.65 5.75
N GLY A 205 -22.01 -26.60 6.64
CA GLY A 205 -21.98 -26.38 8.10
C GLY A 205 -20.87 -25.42 8.58
N GLN A 206 -19.89 -25.08 7.74
CA GLN A 206 -18.80 -24.17 8.07
C GLN A 206 -19.10 -22.70 7.72
N PHE A 207 -20.11 -22.46 6.87
CA PHE A 207 -20.48 -21.10 6.49
C PHE A 207 -21.08 -20.34 7.67
N ARG A 208 -20.73 -19.06 7.75
CA ARG A 208 -21.37 -18.11 8.64
C ARG A 208 -22.08 -17.04 7.83
N THR A 209 -23.24 -16.63 8.28
CA THR A 209 -23.99 -15.51 7.70
C THR A 209 -23.44 -14.19 8.21
N TYR A 210 -23.24 -13.23 7.31
CA TYR A 210 -22.88 -11.86 7.63
C TYR A 210 -23.81 -10.89 6.90
N ASN A 211 -24.08 -9.75 7.52
CA ASN A 211 -24.77 -8.63 6.87
C ASN A 211 -23.82 -7.89 5.93
N ILE A 212 -24.37 -7.36 4.84
CA ILE A 212 -23.64 -6.47 3.94
C ILE A 212 -23.63 -5.08 4.55
N ASP A 213 -22.44 -4.55 4.77
CA ASP A 213 -22.26 -3.14 5.09
C ASP A 213 -22.61 -2.30 3.84
N VAL A 214 -23.62 -1.45 4.00
CA VAL A 214 -24.16 -0.58 2.94
C VAL A 214 -23.14 0.45 2.44
N ASN A 215 -22.16 0.81 3.28
CA ASN A 215 -21.12 1.76 2.93
C ASN A 215 -20.08 1.09 2.03
N THR A 216 -19.54 -0.06 2.42
CA THR A 216 -18.44 -0.72 1.69
C THR A 216 -18.91 -1.68 0.59
N LEU A 217 -20.12 -2.21 0.74
CA LEU A 217 -20.69 -3.30 -0.06
C LEU A 217 -19.73 -4.49 -0.20
N ALA A 218 -18.91 -4.74 0.82
CA ALA A 218 -17.91 -5.80 0.81
C ALA A 218 -18.53 -7.17 1.07
N PHE A 219 -17.98 -8.18 0.41
CA PHE A 219 -18.27 -9.61 0.60
C PHE A 219 -17.16 -10.29 1.41
N TYR A 220 -16.55 -9.53 2.33
CA TYR A 220 -15.52 -10.01 3.24
C TYR A 220 -15.80 -9.42 4.61
N PRO A 221 -15.88 -10.23 5.68
CA PRO A 221 -16.27 -9.73 6.99
C PRO A 221 -15.18 -8.85 7.60
N ALA A 222 -15.56 -7.68 8.09
CA ALA A 222 -14.73 -6.88 8.98
C ALA A 222 -14.79 -7.44 10.41
N LYS A 223 -13.75 -7.19 11.21
CA LYS A 223 -13.83 -7.47 12.65
C LYS A 223 -14.83 -6.49 13.28
N PRO A 224 -15.64 -6.92 14.26
CA PRO A 224 -16.48 -6.00 15.00
C PRO A 224 -15.63 -5.05 15.84
N PHE A 225 -16.11 -3.82 16.04
CA PHE A 225 -15.51 -2.80 16.91
C PHE A 225 -16.63 -1.89 17.45
N ASP A 226 -16.32 -1.05 18.44
CA ASP A 226 -17.26 -0.06 18.97
C ASP A 226 -17.40 1.13 18.00
N GLU A 227 -18.39 1.05 17.11
CA GLU A 227 -18.67 2.09 16.11
C GLU A 227 -19.07 3.42 16.76
N ASP A 228 -19.90 3.39 17.81
CA ASP A 228 -20.39 4.61 18.47
C ASP A 228 -19.22 5.39 19.07
N LYS A 229 -18.31 4.69 19.75
CA LYS A 229 -17.09 5.29 20.31
C LYS A 229 -16.15 5.79 19.22
N TYR A 230 -15.91 5.00 18.17
CA TYR A 230 -15.04 5.40 17.07
C TYR A 230 -15.59 6.61 16.31
N ASN A 231 -16.91 6.77 16.24
CA ASN A 231 -17.56 7.91 15.62
C ASN A 231 -17.36 9.23 16.40
N LEU A 232 -17.01 9.18 17.68
CA LEU A 232 -16.60 10.36 18.47
C LEU A 232 -15.23 10.89 18.06
N PHE A 233 -14.42 10.08 17.37
CA PHE A 233 -13.05 10.43 17.01
C PHE A 233 -13.00 11.29 15.75
N TRP A 234 -11.94 12.09 15.66
CA TRP A 234 -11.72 12.95 14.51
C TRP A 234 -11.09 12.19 13.35
N PRO A 235 -11.64 12.24 12.13
CA PRO A 235 -10.98 11.67 10.96
C PRO A 235 -9.68 12.41 10.67
N ILE A 236 -8.63 11.67 10.33
CA ILE A 236 -7.32 12.22 9.97
C ILE A 236 -7.41 13.15 8.75
N SER A 237 -8.26 12.81 7.78
CA SER A 237 -8.61 13.64 6.63
C SER A 237 -10.02 13.30 6.16
N ASP A 238 -10.60 14.19 5.37
CA ASP A 238 -11.83 13.95 4.60
C ASP A 238 -11.67 14.54 3.19
N ASP A 239 -12.34 13.91 2.21
CA ASP A 239 -12.47 14.39 0.85
C ASP A 239 -13.61 15.44 0.71
N ASN A 240 -14.52 15.56 1.69
CA ASN A 240 -15.66 16.50 1.70
C ASN A 240 -15.73 17.35 3.00
N ASP A 241 -16.19 18.60 2.90
CA ASP A 241 -16.61 19.53 3.97
C ASP A 241 -15.70 19.82 5.20
N HIS A 242 -14.44 19.35 5.19
CA HIS A 242 -13.35 19.80 6.10
C HIS A 242 -13.55 19.49 7.60
N ASN A 243 -14.42 18.56 7.97
CA ASN A 243 -14.57 18.11 9.36
C ASN A 243 -13.51 17.05 9.73
N ALA A 244 -12.23 17.38 9.55
CA ALA A 244 -11.10 16.47 9.74
C ALA A 244 -9.89 17.17 10.35
N ILE A 245 -8.93 16.40 10.86
CA ILE A 245 -7.73 16.93 11.52
C ILE A 245 -6.87 17.70 10.54
N PHE A 246 -6.51 17.08 9.42
CA PHE A 246 -5.69 17.70 8.39
C PHE A 246 -6.54 18.13 7.21
N MET A 247 -6.37 19.39 6.79
CA MET A 247 -7.14 19.97 5.68
C MET A 247 -6.67 19.45 4.32
N ASN A 248 -5.40 19.08 4.19
CA ASN A 248 -4.83 18.56 2.95
C ASN A 248 -3.85 17.43 3.25
N HIS A 249 -3.74 16.53 2.30
CA HIS A 249 -2.67 15.55 2.24
C HIS A 249 -2.26 15.35 0.78
N CYS A 250 -1.08 14.79 0.56
CA CYS A 250 -0.67 14.37 -0.77
C CYS A 250 0.17 13.11 -0.69
N SER A 251 0.26 12.38 -1.78
CA SER A 251 1.13 11.21 -1.83
C SER A 251 2.62 11.62 -1.82
N GLY A 252 3.52 10.76 -1.38
CA GLY A 252 4.96 11.00 -1.46
C GLY A 252 5.52 11.12 -2.90
N ILE A 253 6.81 11.49 -2.99
CA ILE A 253 7.54 11.59 -4.27
C ILE A 253 7.73 10.19 -4.83
N LYS A 254 7.32 9.97 -6.08
CA LYS A 254 7.56 8.68 -6.75
C LYS A 254 8.69 8.83 -7.76
N LEU A 255 9.74 8.04 -7.59
CA LEU A 255 10.86 7.98 -8.52
C LEU A 255 10.76 6.68 -9.34
N ALA A 256 10.87 6.76 -10.66
CA ALA A 256 10.79 5.58 -11.51
C ALA A 256 11.85 5.64 -12.63
N PRO A 257 12.98 4.93 -12.49
CA PRO A 257 13.33 4.01 -11.39
C PRO A 257 13.98 4.71 -10.20
N THR A 258 13.61 4.32 -8.98
CA THR A 258 14.16 4.83 -7.71
C THR A 258 15.68 4.68 -7.61
N ALA A 259 16.22 3.55 -8.10
CA ALA A 259 17.64 3.21 -8.00
C ALA A 259 18.57 4.19 -8.74
N LEU A 260 18.10 4.89 -9.78
CA LEU A 260 18.93 5.90 -10.47
C LEU A 260 19.16 7.13 -9.57
N PHE A 261 18.12 7.57 -8.86
CA PHE A 261 18.09 8.85 -8.18
C PHE A 261 18.45 8.78 -6.71
N THR A 262 18.59 7.57 -6.13
CA THR A 262 18.80 7.41 -4.68
C THR A 262 20.01 6.55 -4.35
N HIS A 263 20.68 6.85 -3.24
CA HIS A 263 21.75 6.01 -2.68
C HIS A 263 21.97 6.32 -1.19
N VAL A 264 22.19 5.31 -0.36
CA VAL A 264 22.42 5.50 1.10
C VAL A 264 23.74 6.23 1.40
N LYS A 265 24.72 6.13 0.50
CA LYS A 265 26.00 6.90 0.51
C LYS A 265 26.00 7.99 -0.57
N ALA A 266 25.92 9.27 -0.20
CA ALA A 266 25.92 10.39 -1.16
C ALA A 266 27.12 10.41 -2.15
N PRO A 267 28.37 10.09 -1.73
CA PRO A 267 29.50 10.05 -2.66
C PRO A 267 29.31 9.02 -3.78
N MET A 268 28.65 7.91 -3.49
CA MET A 268 28.37 6.87 -4.49
C MET A 268 27.22 7.25 -5.42
N LEU A 269 26.22 8.01 -4.95
CA LEU A 269 25.22 8.62 -5.83
C LEU A 269 25.90 9.52 -6.88
N LYS A 270 26.83 10.37 -6.44
CA LYS A 270 27.61 11.24 -7.35
C LYS A 270 28.49 10.43 -8.29
N ARG A 271 29.22 9.45 -7.78
CA ARG A 271 30.09 8.58 -8.59
C ARG A 271 29.28 7.85 -9.67
N ARG A 272 28.22 7.16 -9.28
CA ARG A 272 27.33 6.44 -10.21
C ARG A 272 26.76 7.37 -11.27
N SER A 273 26.30 8.57 -10.90
CA SER A 273 25.81 9.55 -11.88
C SER A 273 26.88 9.92 -12.89
N ARG A 274 28.14 10.15 -12.46
CA ARG A 274 29.26 10.45 -13.38
C ARG A 274 29.62 9.27 -14.28
N ASP A 275 29.64 8.06 -13.73
CA ASP A 275 29.94 6.85 -14.48
C ASP A 275 28.87 6.61 -15.56
N ILE A 276 27.59 6.83 -15.24
CA ILE A 276 26.49 6.75 -16.22
C ILE A 276 26.57 7.89 -17.25
N ALA A 277 26.96 9.11 -16.86
CA ALA A 277 27.17 10.20 -17.81
C ALA A 277 28.21 9.82 -18.89
N ALA A 278 29.31 9.19 -18.46
CA ALA A 278 30.40 8.77 -19.33
C ALA A 278 30.13 7.48 -20.13
N GLY A 279 29.61 6.43 -19.47
CA GLY A 279 29.49 5.08 -20.01
C GLY A 279 28.06 4.63 -20.35
N GLY A 280 27.05 5.48 -20.11
CA GLY A 280 25.66 5.24 -20.49
C GLY A 280 25.08 3.95 -19.92
N VAL A 281 24.40 3.18 -20.78
CA VAL A 281 23.69 1.94 -20.42
C VAL A 281 24.63 0.87 -19.88
N ASP A 282 25.86 0.77 -20.38
CA ASP A 282 26.79 -0.27 -19.94
C ASP A 282 27.31 0.02 -18.52
N ALA A 283 27.68 1.26 -18.23
CA ALA A 283 28.02 1.67 -16.86
C ALA A 283 26.83 1.47 -15.90
N ALA A 284 25.61 1.77 -16.34
CA ALA A 284 24.42 1.51 -15.52
C ALA A 284 24.21 0.02 -15.24
N ARG A 285 24.44 -0.88 -16.21
CA ARG A 285 24.30 -2.33 -16.00
C ARG A 285 25.21 -2.85 -14.91
N GLU A 286 26.44 -2.35 -14.83
CA GLU A 286 27.37 -2.72 -13.75
C GLU A 286 26.80 -2.29 -12.38
N TRP A 287 26.39 -1.03 -12.25
CA TRP A 287 25.83 -0.45 -11.02
C TRP A 287 24.50 -1.05 -10.56
N PHE A 288 23.73 -1.69 -11.44
CA PHE A 288 22.43 -2.28 -11.09
C PHE A 288 22.40 -3.80 -11.20
N SER A 289 23.55 -4.43 -11.39
CA SER A 289 23.70 -5.88 -11.40
C SER A 289 23.22 -6.47 -10.06
N GLY A 290 22.44 -7.56 -10.13
CA GLY A 290 21.93 -8.25 -8.94
C GLY A 290 20.75 -7.57 -8.23
N GLN A 291 20.19 -6.49 -8.77
CA GLN A 291 18.96 -5.87 -8.24
C GLN A 291 17.70 -6.44 -8.91
N ASP A 292 16.58 -6.49 -8.18
CA ASP A 292 15.32 -7.10 -8.63
C ASP A 292 14.71 -6.42 -9.88
N LYS A 293 14.90 -5.10 -10.02
CA LYS A 293 14.28 -4.26 -11.05
C LYS A 293 15.25 -3.17 -11.52
N PRO A 294 16.28 -3.52 -12.31
CA PRO A 294 17.21 -2.53 -12.82
C PRO A 294 16.52 -1.53 -13.76
N PRO A 295 17.03 -0.30 -13.87
CA PRO A 295 16.58 0.68 -14.86
C PRO A 295 16.57 0.13 -16.29
N VAL A 296 15.49 0.36 -17.03
CA VAL A 296 15.45 0.06 -18.47
C VAL A 296 16.33 1.03 -19.27
N ALA A 297 16.86 0.59 -20.40
CA ALA A 297 17.83 1.35 -21.20
C ALA A 297 17.36 2.77 -21.56
N GLU A 298 16.11 2.93 -22.02
CA GLU A 298 15.51 4.23 -22.36
C GLU A 298 15.56 5.23 -21.19
N LYS A 299 15.34 4.75 -19.95
CA LYS A 299 15.44 5.59 -18.76
C LYS A 299 16.89 6.00 -18.51
N VAL A 300 17.84 5.09 -18.64
CA VAL A 300 19.26 5.40 -18.46
C VAL A 300 19.75 6.42 -19.49
N GLU A 301 19.39 6.26 -20.76
CA GLU A 301 19.73 7.19 -21.84
C GLU A 301 19.18 8.60 -21.57
N ALA A 302 17.94 8.71 -21.07
CA ALA A 302 17.38 9.98 -20.63
C ALA A 302 18.15 10.59 -19.45
N PHE A 303 18.66 9.77 -18.52
CA PHE A 303 19.52 10.25 -17.42
C PHE A 303 20.82 10.83 -17.94
N GLN A 304 21.46 10.07 -18.82
CA GLN A 304 22.75 10.40 -19.37
C GLN A 304 22.67 11.69 -20.18
N SER A 305 21.65 11.81 -21.04
CA SER A 305 21.40 13.03 -21.82
C SER A 305 21.23 14.26 -20.93
N ALA A 306 20.47 14.13 -19.84
CA ALA A 306 20.33 15.20 -18.87
C ALA A 306 21.65 15.58 -18.20
N LEU A 307 22.43 14.63 -17.72
CA LEU A 307 23.73 14.90 -17.09
C LEU A 307 24.72 15.55 -18.07
N ASN A 308 24.74 15.10 -19.32
CA ASN A 308 25.61 15.65 -20.37
C ASN A 308 25.20 17.07 -20.79
N SER A 309 23.97 17.50 -20.48
CA SER A 309 23.53 18.88 -20.71
C SER A 309 24.07 19.89 -19.68
N CYS A 310 24.67 19.43 -18.57
CA CYS A 310 25.27 20.28 -17.53
C CYS A 310 26.56 21.01 -17.98
N GLY A 311 27.08 20.71 -19.17
CA GLY A 311 28.33 21.28 -19.66
C GLY A 311 29.55 20.43 -19.27
N ASN A 312 30.47 20.97 -18.48
CA ASN A 312 31.71 20.29 -18.11
C ASN A 312 31.61 19.54 -16.77
N ALA A 313 32.59 18.70 -16.45
CA ALA A 313 32.59 17.89 -15.24
C ALA A 313 32.47 18.70 -13.92
N PRO A 314 33.16 19.85 -13.75
CA PRO A 314 32.94 20.72 -12.58
C PRO A 314 31.50 21.24 -12.44
N ALA A 315 30.89 21.69 -13.54
CA ALA A 315 29.51 22.17 -13.52
C ALA A 315 28.52 21.06 -13.16
N MET A 316 28.74 19.84 -13.67
CA MET A 316 27.95 18.68 -13.28
C MET A 316 28.11 18.35 -11.78
N ASP A 317 29.32 18.37 -11.23
CA ASP A 317 29.55 18.06 -9.81
C ASP A 317 28.93 19.12 -8.88
N GLN A 318 29.02 20.39 -9.26
CA GLN A 318 28.32 21.47 -8.57
C GLN A 318 26.80 21.24 -8.59
N LEU A 319 26.22 20.96 -9.75
CA LEU A 319 24.79 20.71 -9.89
C LEU A 319 24.34 19.49 -9.07
N LEU A 320 25.09 18.39 -9.11
CA LEU A 320 24.80 17.21 -8.30
C LEU A 320 24.88 17.56 -6.80
N SER A 321 25.84 18.37 -6.38
CA SER A 321 25.95 18.81 -4.98
C SER A 321 24.77 19.66 -4.53
N GLU A 322 24.32 20.58 -5.37
CA GLU A 322 23.19 21.48 -5.08
C GLU A 322 21.83 20.77 -5.06
N ASN A 323 21.70 19.66 -5.80
CA ASN A 323 20.43 18.94 -5.95
C ASN A 323 20.36 17.63 -5.16
N ILE A 324 21.43 17.22 -4.46
CA ILE A 324 21.39 16.07 -3.56
C ILE A 324 20.90 16.51 -2.18
N ALA A 325 19.80 15.91 -1.73
CA ALA A 325 19.19 16.17 -0.44
C ALA A 325 19.01 14.89 0.39
N THR A 326 18.92 15.04 1.70
CA THR A 326 18.49 13.97 2.61
C THR A 326 17.04 13.58 2.31
N TYR A 327 16.76 12.28 2.32
CA TYR A 327 15.51 11.70 1.87
C TYR A 327 14.93 10.78 2.94
N SER A 328 13.66 10.99 3.31
CA SER A 328 12.91 9.99 4.09
C SER A 328 12.53 8.88 3.11
N PHE A 329 13.34 7.82 3.08
CA PHE A 329 13.32 6.85 2.01
C PHE A 329 12.42 5.67 2.33
N ARG A 330 12.63 5.05 3.48
CA ARG A 330 11.83 3.96 4.06
C ARG A 330 11.73 4.20 5.57
N PRO A 331 10.83 3.52 6.29
CA PRO A 331 10.72 3.68 7.75
C PRO A 331 12.08 3.49 8.41
N TYR A 332 12.50 4.45 9.24
CA TYR A 332 13.80 4.43 9.95
C TYR A 332 15.06 4.34 9.04
N LEU A 333 14.93 4.55 7.73
CA LEU A 333 16.05 4.61 6.79
C LEU A 333 16.04 5.93 6.02
N THR A 334 16.98 6.79 6.37
CA THR A 334 17.31 7.98 5.58
C THR A 334 18.24 7.62 4.43
N SER A 335 18.00 8.18 3.26
CA SER A 335 18.88 8.03 2.09
C SER A 335 19.25 9.40 1.51
N ASN A 336 19.99 9.41 0.41
CA ASN A 336 20.26 10.61 -0.37
C ASN A 336 19.53 10.50 -1.70
N VAL A 337 18.91 11.60 -2.12
CA VAL A 337 18.15 11.68 -3.37
C VAL A 337 18.67 12.81 -4.25
N LEU A 338 18.76 12.58 -5.55
CA LEU A 338 18.98 13.63 -6.55
C LEU A 338 17.62 14.24 -6.94
N LEU A 339 17.23 15.34 -6.28
CA LEU A 339 15.98 16.07 -6.54
C LEU A 339 16.16 17.15 -7.59
N TRP A 340 16.68 16.78 -8.75
CA TRP A 340 16.83 17.70 -9.86
C TRP A 340 15.50 17.85 -10.63
N GLU A 341 14.75 18.91 -10.31
CA GLU A 341 13.38 19.11 -10.81
C GLU A 341 13.25 19.00 -12.34
N ASP A 342 14.16 19.60 -13.10
CA ASP A 342 14.06 19.64 -14.56
C ASP A 342 14.19 18.25 -15.17
N VAL A 343 15.11 17.45 -14.64
CA VAL A 343 15.28 16.04 -15.06
C VAL A 343 14.07 15.22 -14.66
N LEU A 344 13.60 15.37 -13.42
CA LEU A 344 12.47 14.61 -12.93
C LEU A 344 11.15 14.96 -13.67
N LYS A 345 10.99 16.21 -14.12
CA LYS A 345 9.87 16.63 -14.99
C LYS A 345 9.94 15.89 -16.34
N ASN A 346 11.10 15.89 -16.98
CA ASN A 346 11.29 15.17 -18.25
C ASN A 346 11.09 13.66 -18.09
N TYR A 347 11.55 13.09 -16.98
CA TYR A 347 11.40 11.66 -16.67
C TYR A 347 9.97 11.17 -16.50
N SER A 348 9.05 12.08 -16.18
CA SER A 348 7.64 11.73 -15.98
C SER A 348 6.97 11.21 -17.26
N THR A 349 7.54 11.48 -18.44
CA THR A 349 7.00 11.07 -19.75
C THR A 349 7.79 9.94 -20.43
N VAL A 350 9.03 9.67 -20.01
CA VAL A 350 9.90 8.62 -20.58
C VAL A 350 9.37 7.22 -20.25
N GLY A 351 9.45 6.26 -21.18
CA GLY A 351 9.20 4.83 -20.95
C GLY A 351 7.84 4.50 -20.33
N GLY A 352 6.77 5.16 -20.78
CA GLY A 352 5.40 4.95 -20.28
C GLY A 352 5.04 5.69 -18.98
N GLY A 353 5.97 6.49 -18.44
CA GLY A 353 5.74 7.35 -17.28
C GLY A 353 5.63 6.61 -15.93
N GLY A 354 6.10 7.24 -14.86
CA GLY A 354 6.10 6.61 -13.54
C GLY A 354 6.70 7.48 -12.43
N THR A 355 7.63 8.36 -12.80
CA THR A 355 8.12 9.41 -11.93
C THR A 355 7.01 10.44 -11.71
N ARG A 356 6.76 10.78 -10.45
CA ARG A 356 5.73 11.72 -10.06
C ARG A 356 6.29 12.67 -9.02
N LEU A 357 6.59 13.87 -9.49
CA LEU A 357 6.93 14.98 -8.64
C LEU A 357 5.72 15.47 -7.84
N ARG A 358 6.02 16.07 -6.71
CA ARG A 358 5.05 16.68 -5.79
C ARG A 358 5.56 18.05 -5.36
N PRO A 359 5.17 19.12 -6.07
CA PRO A 359 5.51 20.47 -5.67
C PRO A 359 5.11 20.79 -4.24
N GLU A 360 4.02 20.19 -3.76
CA GLU A 360 3.52 20.32 -2.39
C GLU A 360 4.51 19.76 -1.37
N ILE A 361 5.18 18.65 -1.71
CA ILE A 361 6.25 18.07 -0.90
C ILE A 361 7.55 18.86 -1.06
N ILE A 362 7.98 19.13 -2.30
CA ILE A 362 9.27 19.77 -2.57
C ILE A 362 9.30 21.16 -1.94
N LYS A 363 8.24 21.97 -2.14
CA LYS A 363 8.18 23.30 -1.53
C LYS A 363 7.86 23.21 -0.03
N GLY A 364 7.01 22.27 0.38
CA GLY A 364 6.72 22.02 1.80
C GLY A 364 7.99 21.78 2.61
N PHE A 365 8.77 20.76 2.30
CA PHE A 365 9.98 20.40 3.06
C PHE A 365 11.18 21.34 2.83
N ASN A 366 11.11 22.27 1.86
CA ASN A 366 12.04 23.40 1.77
C ASN A 366 11.72 24.51 2.80
N HIS A 367 10.51 24.56 3.33
CA HIS A 367 10.14 25.52 4.36
C HIS A 367 10.58 25.02 5.74
N GLN A 368 11.19 25.92 6.52
CA GLN A 368 11.67 25.59 7.86
C GLN A 368 10.50 25.18 8.76
N GLY A 369 10.72 24.14 9.58
CA GLY A 369 9.72 23.65 10.52
C GLY A 369 8.64 22.76 9.91
N THR A 370 8.69 22.45 8.60
CA THR A 370 7.81 21.44 8.01
C THR A 370 8.16 20.07 8.57
N ILE A 371 7.17 19.44 9.19
CA ILE A 371 7.22 18.07 9.67
C ILE A 371 5.95 17.35 9.25
N GLY A 372 6.01 16.04 9.20
CA GLY A 372 4.85 15.22 8.89
C GLY A 372 5.09 13.75 9.14
N PHE A 373 4.08 12.95 8.79
CA PHE A 373 4.20 11.51 8.75
C PHE A 373 3.56 10.97 7.46
N ALA A 374 4.08 9.85 6.99
CA ALA A 374 3.45 9.01 5.99
C ALA A 374 2.46 8.07 6.67
N MET A 375 1.29 7.89 6.09
CA MET A 375 0.25 6.95 6.51
C MET A 375 -0.29 6.21 5.30
N ALA A 376 -0.53 4.90 5.45
CA ALA A 376 -1.25 4.15 4.44
C ALA A 376 -2.77 4.28 4.60
N HIS A 377 -3.47 4.49 3.49
CA HIS A 377 -4.95 4.47 3.45
C HIS A 377 -5.52 3.06 3.30
N ALA A 378 -4.66 2.07 3.03
CA ALA A 378 -5.04 0.66 2.97
C ALA A 378 -4.06 -0.21 3.77
N PRO A 379 -4.16 -0.25 5.11
CA PRO A 379 -3.29 -1.09 5.93
C PRO A 379 -3.32 -2.58 5.53
N LYS A 380 -4.48 -3.08 5.04
CA LYS A 380 -4.63 -4.46 4.55
C LYS A 380 -3.78 -4.79 3.32
N ASP A 381 -3.36 -3.78 2.56
CA ASP A 381 -2.43 -3.96 1.43
C ASP A 381 -0.97 -4.08 1.89
N LEU A 382 -0.64 -3.66 3.10
CA LEU A 382 0.74 -3.64 3.60
C LEU A 382 1.16 -4.98 4.19
N HIS A 383 0.30 -5.54 5.05
CA HIS A 383 0.61 -6.69 5.88
C HIS A 383 -0.65 -7.56 6.12
N PRO A 384 -0.52 -8.86 6.45
CA PRO A 384 -1.64 -9.79 6.64
C PRO A 384 -2.46 -9.52 7.91
N THR A 385 -1.85 -8.81 8.85
CA THR A 385 -2.45 -8.35 10.10
C THR A 385 -2.22 -6.86 10.22
N LEU A 386 -3.07 -6.19 10.99
CA LEU A 386 -2.86 -4.78 11.29
C LEU A 386 -1.63 -4.64 12.19
N SER A 387 -0.68 -3.85 11.71
CA SER A 387 0.49 -3.38 12.44
C SER A 387 0.63 -1.88 12.20
N GLN A 388 1.63 -1.23 12.82
CA GLN A 388 1.92 0.18 12.57
C GLN A 388 1.98 0.48 11.08
N PHE A 389 1.06 1.32 10.59
CA PHE A 389 0.95 1.70 9.18
C PHE A 389 1.35 3.15 8.92
N VAL A 390 2.11 3.74 9.84
CA VAL A 390 2.64 5.10 9.79
C VAL A 390 4.16 5.16 9.97
N SER A 391 4.80 6.18 9.41
CA SER A 391 6.24 6.47 9.62
C SER A 391 6.49 7.97 9.55
N PHE A 392 7.41 8.49 10.36
CA PHE A 392 7.65 9.92 10.44
C PHE A 392 8.48 10.43 9.25
N CYS A 393 8.36 11.72 8.95
CA CYS A 393 9.04 12.38 7.84
C CYS A 393 9.64 13.71 8.31
N TRP A 394 10.95 13.72 8.56
CA TRP A 394 11.75 14.94 8.77
C TRP A 394 12.25 15.56 7.47
N TYR A 395 12.43 14.73 6.45
CA TYR A 395 12.96 15.11 5.14
C TYR A 395 11.97 14.73 4.04
N TYR A 396 12.28 15.08 2.79
CA TYR A 396 11.47 14.77 1.61
C TYR A 396 11.03 13.29 1.59
N PRO A 397 9.72 12.99 1.67
CA PRO A 397 9.22 11.63 1.74
C PRO A 397 9.05 10.96 0.38
N ASP A 398 9.56 9.73 0.30
CA ASP A 398 9.29 8.81 -0.80
C ASP A 398 7.85 8.28 -0.77
N ASN A 399 7.31 7.97 -1.94
CA ASN A 399 6.00 7.38 -2.06
C ASN A 399 5.92 5.97 -1.47
N ASP A 400 7.07 5.31 -1.29
CA ASP A 400 7.18 3.98 -0.69
C ASP A 400 7.63 4.03 0.79
N MET A 401 7.49 5.15 1.51
CA MET A 401 7.58 5.17 2.99
C MET A 401 6.63 4.15 3.62
N CYS A 402 5.45 3.98 3.05
CA CYS A 402 4.59 2.81 3.17
C CYS A 402 4.72 1.95 1.93
N THR A 403 4.80 0.63 2.11
CA THR A 403 4.97 -0.33 1.01
C THR A 403 3.95 -0.14 -0.11
N ARG A 404 4.32 -0.61 -1.32
CA ARG A 404 3.48 -0.57 -2.54
C ARG A 404 3.04 0.82 -2.99
N GLY A 405 3.74 1.86 -2.55
CA GLY A 405 3.44 3.21 -2.95
C GLY A 405 2.20 3.80 -2.28
N ASN A 406 1.86 3.31 -1.08
CA ASN A 406 0.65 3.67 -0.34
C ASN A 406 0.87 4.88 0.59
N SER A 407 1.97 5.62 0.44
CA SER A 407 2.27 6.73 1.37
C SER A 407 1.42 7.96 1.08
N HIS A 408 0.56 8.32 2.02
CA HIS A 408 -0.09 9.62 2.10
C HIS A 408 0.56 10.45 3.19
N ILE A 409 1.02 11.64 2.83
CA ILE A 409 1.82 12.51 3.68
C ILE A 409 0.92 13.58 4.30
N TYR A 410 0.92 13.61 5.62
CA TYR A 410 0.23 14.56 6.48
C TYR A 410 1.26 15.46 7.13
N MET A 411 1.13 16.77 6.93
CA MET A 411 2.11 17.77 7.37
C MET A 411 1.46 18.83 8.24
N ASN A 412 2.23 19.43 9.15
CA ASN A 412 1.77 20.58 9.96
C ASN A 412 1.46 21.80 9.09
N GLN A 413 2.17 21.95 7.97
CA GLN A 413 1.98 23.01 6.99
C GLN A 413 2.00 22.48 5.55
N TYR A 414 1.27 23.15 4.68
CA TYR A 414 1.04 22.71 3.30
C TYR A 414 1.25 23.87 2.33
N TYR A 415 1.91 23.57 1.21
CA TYR A 415 2.07 24.53 0.12
C TYR A 415 0.90 24.43 -0.85
N ASP A 416 0.05 25.46 -0.89
CA ASP A 416 -1.05 25.57 -1.83
C ASP A 416 -0.49 26.05 -3.19
N LYS A 417 -0.34 25.12 -4.13
CA LYS A 417 0.12 25.41 -5.49
C LYS A 417 -0.81 26.38 -6.25
N ARG A 418 -2.12 26.36 -5.99
CA ARG A 418 -3.09 27.22 -6.71
C ARG A 418 -2.94 28.67 -6.27
N ARG A 419 -2.70 28.89 -4.98
CA ARG A 419 -2.52 30.23 -4.39
C ARG A 419 -1.06 30.65 -4.27
N ASN A 420 -0.13 29.75 -4.58
CA ASN A 420 1.32 29.95 -4.46
C ASN A 420 1.74 30.43 -3.05
N MET A 421 1.19 29.81 -1.99
CA MET A 421 1.44 30.24 -0.62
C MET A 421 1.46 29.07 0.38
N TYR A 422 2.12 29.29 1.52
CA TYR A 422 2.14 28.35 2.65
C TYR A 422 0.98 28.62 3.61
N ARG A 423 0.46 27.55 4.21
CA ARG A 423 -0.58 27.61 5.23
C ARG A 423 -0.37 26.50 6.24
N LEU A 424 -0.77 26.74 7.48
CA LEU A 424 -0.97 25.67 8.46
C LEU A 424 -2.05 24.73 7.92
N ASN A 425 -1.87 23.43 8.15
CA ASN A 425 -2.63 22.37 7.49
C ASN A 425 -3.47 21.53 8.46
N VAL A 426 -3.68 22.05 9.67
CA VAL A 426 -4.59 21.48 10.66
C VAL A 426 -5.90 22.25 10.65
N SER A 427 -7.01 21.65 11.08
CA SER A 427 -8.33 22.30 11.10
C SER A 427 -8.37 23.50 12.06
N PRO A 428 -8.87 24.66 11.59
CA PRO A 428 -9.16 25.80 12.46
C PRO A 428 -10.22 25.49 13.52
N ASP A 429 -11.25 24.71 13.20
CA ASP A 429 -12.31 24.33 14.16
C ASP A 429 -11.72 23.51 15.33
N LEU A 430 -10.84 22.57 15.00
CA LEU A 430 -10.12 21.80 16.02
C LEU A 430 -9.22 22.71 16.87
N PHE A 431 -8.57 23.71 16.27
CA PHE A 431 -7.78 24.69 17.01
C PHE A 431 -8.64 25.57 17.92
N GLU A 432 -9.82 26.02 17.47
CA GLU A 432 -10.73 26.83 18.29
C GLU A 432 -11.20 26.07 19.54
N LYS A 433 -11.41 24.75 19.42
CA LYS A 433 -11.83 23.88 20.53
C LYS A 433 -10.68 23.50 21.46
N LEU A 434 -9.53 23.10 20.92
CA LEU A 434 -8.43 22.49 21.70
C LEU A 434 -7.25 23.44 21.95
N GLY A 435 -7.00 24.42 21.08
CA GLY A 435 -5.91 25.40 21.22
C GLY A 435 -5.92 26.16 22.55
N PRO A 436 -7.07 26.69 23.01
CA PRO A 436 -7.18 27.35 24.32
C PRO A 436 -6.89 26.40 25.50
N VAL A 437 -7.28 25.14 25.40
CA VAL A 437 -7.03 24.11 26.41
C VAL A 437 -5.53 23.82 26.51
N LEU A 438 -4.84 23.72 25.38
CA LEU A 438 -3.40 23.48 25.33
C LEU A 438 -2.57 24.72 25.69
N GLN A 439 -3.16 25.91 25.57
CA GLN A 439 -2.52 27.22 25.78
C GLN A 439 -1.36 27.45 24.81
N CYS A 440 -1.55 27.11 23.54
CA CYS A 440 -0.56 27.28 22.48
C CYS A 440 -1.09 28.15 21.34
N ASN A 441 -0.18 28.74 20.57
CA ASN A 441 -0.57 29.41 19.33
C ASN A 441 -0.87 28.40 18.22
N TYR A 442 -1.37 28.86 17.07
CA TYR A 442 -1.82 27.95 16.02
C TYR A 442 -0.68 27.19 15.33
N GLU A 443 0.53 27.76 15.27
CA GLU A 443 1.71 27.12 14.68
C GLU A 443 2.26 25.99 15.58
N GLU A 444 2.36 26.27 16.88
CA GLU A 444 2.67 25.28 17.91
C GLU A 444 1.63 24.16 17.95
N PHE A 445 0.35 24.52 17.80
CA PHE A 445 -0.76 23.58 17.73
C PHE A 445 -0.62 22.64 16.53
N ALA A 446 -0.40 23.19 15.33
CA ALA A 446 -0.27 22.40 14.12
C ALA A 446 0.86 21.37 14.21
N SER A 447 2.00 21.76 14.79
CA SER A 447 3.13 20.86 15.01
C SER A 447 2.83 19.81 16.10
N SER A 448 2.18 20.22 17.20
CA SER A 448 1.78 19.32 18.29
C SER A 448 0.80 18.24 17.81
N ILE A 449 -0.12 18.59 16.92
CA ILE A 449 -1.10 17.66 16.34
C ILE A 449 -0.42 16.60 15.47
N VAL A 450 0.63 16.95 14.71
CA VAL A 450 1.40 15.96 13.94
C VAL A 450 2.03 14.91 14.86
N PHE A 451 2.69 15.32 15.94
CA PHE A 451 3.32 14.40 16.89
C PHE A 451 2.30 13.58 17.67
N TYR A 452 1.22 14.20 18.14
CA TYR A 452 0.15 13.52 18.85
C TYR A 452 -0.52 12.46 17.96
N ALA A 453 -0.87 12.81 16.72
CA ALA A 453 -1.48 11.88 15.77
C ALA A 453 -0.54 10.72 15.44
N TYR A 454 0.76 11.01 15.26
CA TYR A 454 1.76 9.97 15.05
C TYR A 454 1.83 9.00 16.23
N ALA A 455 1.87 9.50 17.46
CA ALA A 455 1.90 8.67 18.67
C ALA A 455 0.70 7.72 18.76
N VAL A 456 -0.53 8.24 18.59
CA VAL A 456 -1.76 7.44 18.67
C VAL A 456 -1.77 6.35 17.59
N LEU A 457 -1.37 6.68 16.36
CA LEU A 457 -1.34 5.73 15.24
C LEU A 457 -0.20 4.68 15.36
N CYS A 458 0.75 4.86 16.27
CA CYS A 458 1.77 3.87 16.61
C CYS A 458 1.36 2.93 17.76
N SER A 459 0.27 3.22 18.48
CA SER A 459 -0.15 2.41 19.63
C SER A 459 -0.80 1.09 19.20
N GLN A 460 -0.25 -0.04 19.64
CA GLN A 460 -0.85 -1.34 19.35
C GLN A 460 -2.19 -1.53 20.07
N VAL A 461 -2.36 -0.96 21.27
CA VAL A 461 -3.65 -0.99 21.99
C VAL A 461 -4.76 -0.33 21.19
N TYR A 462 -4.50 0.85 20.61
CA TYR A 462 -5.46 1.53 19.75
C TYR A 462 -5.71 0.77 18.43
N LEU A 463 -4.66 0.22 17.81
CA LEU A 463 -4.78 -0.56 16.58
C LEU A 463 -5.63 -1.82 16.78
N ASP A 464 -5.43 -2.55 17.88
CA ASP A 464 -6.16 -3.78 18.19
C ASP A 464 -7.64 -3.50 18.49
N GLU A 465 -7.92 -2.47 19.29
CA GLU A 465 -9.29 -2.08 19.66
C GLU A 465 -10.15 -1.72 18.43
N PHE A 466 -9.56 -1.01 17.46
CA PHE A 466 -10.25 -0.54 16.27
C PHE A 466 -9.81 -1.25 14.98
N GLU A 467 -9.31 -2.48 15.08
CA GLU A 467 -8.82 -3.24 13.91
C GLU A 467 -9.90 -3.36 12.83
N GLY A 468 -11.16 -3.54 13.23
CA GLY A 468 -12.29 -3.60 12.32
C GLY A 468 -12.48 -2.36 11.44
N ALA A 469 -12.16 -1.18 11.98
CA ALA A 469 -12.25 0.10 11.27
C ALA A 469 -10.98 0.43 10.47
N LEU A 470 -9.82 -0.01 10.97
CA LEU A 470 -8.50 0.38 10.46
C LEU A 470 -7.92 -0.61 9.45
N PHE A 471 -8.19 -1.91 9.59
CA PHE A 471 -7.65 -2.95 8.73
C PHE A 471 -8.46 -3.14 7.44
N THR A 472 -8.52 -2.07 6.67
CA THR A 472 -9.33 -1.98 5.45
C THR A 472 -8.47 -1.83 4.19
N VAL A 473 -9.10 -2.10 3.04
CA VAL A 473 -8.56 -1.68 1.74
C VAL A 473 -8.84 -0.19 1.52
N ASN A 474 -8.18 0.43 0.54
CA ASN A 474 -8.35 1.87 0.29
C ASN A 474 -9.81 2.18 -0.07
N GLN A 475 -10.49 2.96 0.76
CA GLN A 475 -11.86 3.43 0.57
C GLN A 475 -11.84 4.95 0.57
N SER A 476 -12.23 5.61 -0.52
CA SER A 476 -12.04 7.07 -0.66
C SER A 476 -12.80 7.89 0.39
N ASP A 477 -13.90 7.36 0.90
CA ASP A 477 -14.86 7.93 1.83
C ASP A 477 -14.60 7.58 3.31
N ILE A 478 -13.70 6.64 3.60
CA ILE A 478 -13.40 6.20 4.98
C ILE A 478 -11.91 6.40 5.29
N ARG A 479 -11.62 7.11 6.39
CA ARG A 479 -10.25 7.39 6.86
C ARG A 479 -10.12 7.01 8.33
N ALA A 480 -8.90 6.69 8.74
CA ALA A 480 -8.57 6.47 10.15
C ALA A 480 -9.00 7.69 10.97
N ARG A 481 -9.60 7.43 12.15
CA ARG A 481 -10.04 8.46 13.09
C ARG A 481 -9.29 8.31 14.39
N ILE A 482 -8.82 9.40 14.99
CA ILE A 482 -8.11 9.33 16.28
C ILE A 482 -8.80 10.16 17.35
N PRO A 483 -8.76 9.72 18.63
CA PRO A 483 -9.32 10.49 19.74
C PRO A 483 -8.55 11.80 19.97
N MET A 484 -9.27 12.89 20.21
CA MET A 484 -8.71 14.17 20.63
C MET A 484 -9.01 14.42 22.10
N VAL A 485 -8.08 14.07 22.98
CA VAL A 485 -8.28 14.20 24.43
C VAL A 485 -8.34 15.67 24.86
N ALA A 486 -9.35 16.02 25.67
CA ALA A 486 -9.49 17.35 26.24
C ALA A 486 -8.64 17.54 27.51
N ASP A 487 -8.13 16.45 28.10
CA ASP A 487 -7.18 16.54 29.21
C ASP A 487 -5.80 17.02 28.71
N ARG A 488 -5.45 18.25 29.07
CA ARG A 488 -4.20 18.90 28.67
C ARG A 488 -2.97 18.07 29.05
N GLY A 489 -2.96 17.46 30.25
CA GLY A 489 -1.80 16.72 30.75
C GLY A 489 -1.59 15.41 30.00
N LEU A 490 -2.66 14.68 29.71
CA LEU A 490 -2.65 13.47 28.91
C LEU A 490 -2.27 13.78 27.46
N PHE A 491 -2.86 14.82 26.85
CA PHE A 491 -2.48 15.27 25.51
C PHE A 491 -0.98 15.53 25.40
N ILE A 492 -0.44 16.33 26.33
CA ILE A 492 0.98 16.70 26.34
C ILE A 492 1.87 15.46 26.47
N ARG A 493 1.53 14.52 27.36
CA ARG A 493 2.31 13.27 27.51
C ARG A 493 2.34 12.45 26.23
N ILE A 494 1.19 12.26 25.57
CA ILE A 494 1.11 11.50 24.32
C ILE A 494 1.89 12.22 23.20
N ARG A 495 1.72 13.55 23.08
CA ARG A 495 2.47 14.37 22.13
C ARG A 495 3.98 14.24 22.36
N ASP A 496 4.44 14.32 23.60
CA ASP A 496 5.87 14.26 23.93
C ASP A 496 6.48 12.88 23.64
N LEU A 497 5.71 11.81 23.82
CA LEU A 497 6.10 10.47 23.35
C LEU A 497 6.15 10.41 21.81
N GLY A 498 5.21 11.06 21.13
CA GLY A 498 5.24 11.23 19.67
C GLY A 498 6.46 11.99 19.15
N ILE A 499 6.90 13.03 19.86
CA ILE A 499 8.16 13.73 19.59
C ILE A 499 9.33 12.77 19.76
N ARG A 500 9.43 12.07 20.90
CA ARG A 500 10.50 11.10 21.17
C ARG A 500 10.58 10.02 20.10
N LEU A 501 9.43 9.48 19.64
CA LEU A 501 9.39 8.52 18.53
C LEU A 501 9.86 9.13 17.22
N ALA A 502 9.38 10.33 16.88
CA ALA A 502 9.75 10.99 15.65
C ALA A 502 11.27 11.24 15.58
N GLU A 503 11.89 11.69 16.66
CA GLU A 503 13.33 11.96 16.75
C GLU A 503 14.20 10.75 16.36
N LEU A 504 13.72 9.52 16.59
CA LEU A 504 14.44 8.29 16.24
C LEU A 504 14.71 8.15 14.72
N GLU A 505 13.90 8.81 13.88
CA GLU A 505 14.03 8.74 12.42
C GLU A 505 14.93 9.85 11.82
N LYS A 506 15.55 10.69 12.65
CA LYS A 506 16.52 11.68 12.17
C LYS A 506 17.84 11.03 11.75
N ALA A 507 18.44 11.54 10.68
CA ALA A 507 19.70 11.02 10.13
C ALA A 507 20.88 11.13 11.12
N ASP A 508 20.83 12.11 12.02
CA ASP A 508 21.83 12.39 13.04
C ASP A 508 21.48 11.84 14.43
N TYR A 509 20.37 11.11 14.57
CA TYR A 509 20.01 10.45 15.82
C TYR A 509 21.12 9.50 16.28
N ARG A 510 21.36 9.47 17.60
CA ARG A 510 22.35 8.60 18.26
C ARG A 510 21.66 7.86 19.40
N PRO A 511 21.48 6.53 19.28
CA PRO A 511 20.79 5.75 20.29
C PRO A 511 21.71 5.46 21.49
N GLU A 512 21.10 5.18 22.63
CA GLU A 512 21.77 4.53 23.75
C GLU A 512 21.99 3.04 23.45
N ASN A 513 23.03 2.43 24.04
CA ASN A 513 23.30 1.00 23.86
C ASN A 513 22.41 0.13 24.77
N LEU A 514 21.10 0.14 24.53
CA LEU A 514 20.09 -0.58 25.31
C LEU A 514 20.15 -2.11 25.13
N LEU A 515 20.69 -2.57 24.00
CA LEU A 515 20.92 -3.99 23.69
C LEU A 515 22.28 -4.50 24.19
N GLU A 516 23.04 -3.65 24.90
CA GLU A 516 24.31 -4.00 25.55
C GLU A 516 25.35 -4.61 24.59
N PHE A 517 25.37 -4.16 23.34
CA PHE A 517 26.34 -4.66 22.36
C PHE A 517 27.78 -4.31 22.73
N ASP A 518 28.68 -5.26 22.54
CA ASP A 518 30.12 -5.00 22.45
C ASP A 518 30.46 -4.56 21.01
N TYR A 519 30.43 -3.24 20.79
CA TYR A 519 30.69 -2.64 19.49
C TYR A 519 32.07 -2.99 18.95
N ASP A 520 33.11 -2.92 19.79
CA ASP A 520 34.49 -3.18 19.38
C ASP A 520 34.65 -4.64 18.95
N MET A 521 34.10 -5.58 19.73
CA MET A 521 34.13 -7.00 19.39
C MET A 521 33.44 -7.26 18.05
N ILE A 522 32.18 -6.83 17.86
CA ILE A 522 31.42 -7.12 16.64
C ILE A 522 32.05 -6.45 15.42
N CYS A 523 32.43 -5.17 15.53
CA CYS A 523 33.05 -4.43 14.43
C CYS A 523 34.41 -5.02 14.03
N SER A 524 35.17 -5.60 14.98
CA SER A 524 36.45 -6.25 14.69
C SER A 524 36.33 -7.58 13.92
N GLN A 525 35.14 -8.21 13.94
CA GLN A 525 34.87 -9.44 13.20
C GLN A 525 34.65 -9.21 11.71
N ILE A 526 34.37 -7.98 11.28
CA ILE A 526 34.11 -7.66 9.87
C ILE A 526 35.40 -7.83 9.04
N PRO A 527 35.45 -8.79 8.10
CA PRO A 527 36.62 -8.99 7.26
C PRO A 527 36.88 -7.82 6.31
N ARG A 528 38.11 -7.72 5.80
CA ARG A 528 38.40 -6.83 4.67
C ARG A 528 37.69 -7.35 3.42
N ASN A 529 37.17 -6.45 2.60
CA ASN A 529 36.43 -6.76 1.36
C ASN A 529 35.17 -7.62 1.59
N PHE A 530 34.53 -7.49 2.75
CA PHE A 530 33.30 -8.21 3.06
C PHE A 530 32.12 -7.63 2.28
N HIS A 531 31.58 -8.40 1.33
CA HIS A 531 30.44 -7.97 0.52
C HIS A 531 29.13 -8.47 1.12
N LEU A 532 28.52 -7.68 2.01
CA LEU A 532 27.26 -8.05 2.64
C LEU A 532 26.21 -8.44 1.59
N SER A 533 25.73 -9.67 1.67
CA SER A 533 24.65 -10.19 0.84
C SER A 533 23.29 -9.98 1.50
N ASN A 534 22.26 -9.75 0.69
CA ASN A 534 20.88 -9.69 1.18
C ASN A 534 20.30 -11.12 1.30
N SER A 535 20.64 -11.82 2.38
CA SER A 535 20.20 -13.20 2.63
C SER A 535 18.66 -13.32 2.66
N PRO A 536 18.06 -14.35 2.03
CA PRO A 536 16.64 -14.64 2.17
C PRO A 536 16.20 -14.96 3.61
N HIS A 537 17.10 -15.50 4.43
CA HIS A 537 16.84 -15.88 5.82
C HIS A 537 17.99 -15.38 6.71
N PRO A 538 18.01 -14.08 7.04
CA PRO A 538 19.08 -13.49 7.84
C PRO A 538 18.90 -13.70 9.35
N PHE A 539 17.76 -14.25 9.79
CA PHE A 539 17.45 -14.39 11.21
C PHE A 539 17.55 -15.85 11.67
N ASP A 540 18.11 -16.03 12.85
CA ASP A 540 18.08 -17.25 13.66
C ASP A 540 17.23 -16.96 14.90
N GLU A 541 15.93 -17.25 14.80
CA GLU A 541 14.95 -17.01 15.88
C GLU A 541 15.24 -17.87 17.12
N GLU A 542 15.80 -19.07 16.95
CA GLU A 542 16.08 -19.99 18.07
C GLU A 542 17.19 -19.44 18.98
N ASN A 543 18.19 -18.78 18.40
CA ASN A 543 19.33 -18.22 19.12
C ASN A 543 19.23 -16.70 19.34
N GLU A 544 18.16 -16.06 18.85
CA GLU A 544 18.00 -14.60 18.82
C GLU A 544 19.18 -13.88 18.13
N GLU A 545 19.57 -14.36 16.95
CA GLU A 545 20.71 -13.82 16.20
C GLU A 545 20.31 -13.30 14.81
N LEU A 546 20.95 -12.21 14.40
CA LEU A 546 21.03 -11.72 13.03
C LEU A 546 22.33 -12.20 12.39
N VAL A 547 22.21 -12.85 11.24
CA VAL A 547 23.31 -13.41 10.46
C VAL A 547 23.67 -12.47 9.30
N LEU A 548 24.89 -11.92 9.36
CA LEU A 548 25.51 -11.21 8.25
C LEU A 548 26.42 -12.17 7.49
N THR A 549 26.32 -12.18 6.16
CA THR A 549 27.13 -13.07 5.32
C THR A 549 27.41 -12.47 3.95
N ASP A 550 28.56 -12.82 3.38
CA ASP A 550 28.91 -12.58 1.96
C ASP A 550 28.72 -13.84 1.09
N GLY A 551 28.18 -14.92 1.68
CA GLY A 551 28.03 -16.24 1.07
C GLY A 551 29.14 -17.23 1.45
N THR A 552 30.22 -16.76 2.07
CA THR A 552 31.35 -17.59 2.55
C THR A 552 31.59 -17.43 4.04
N GLU A 553 31.71 -16.19 4.51
CA GLU A 553 31.92 -15.85 5.91
C GLU A 553 30.57 -15.55 6.58
N ILE A 554 30.48 -15.84 7.87
CA ILE A 554 29.28 -15.67 8.68
C ILE A 554 29.64 -14.90 9.95
N ILE A 555 28.90 -13.83 10.20
CA ILE A 555 29.03 -12.99 11.40
C ILE A 555 27.67 -12.95 12.07
N LYS A 556 27.64 -13.29 13.36
CA LYS A 556 26.42 -13.37 14.16
C LYS A 556 26.34 -12.15 15.07
N VAL A 557 25.20 -11.46 15.05
CA VAL A 557 24.92 -10.28 15.85
C VAL A 557 23.70 -10.59 16.71
N PRO A 558 23.73 -10.41 18.04
CA PRO A 558 22.53 -10.58 18.86
C PRO A 558 21.39 -9.67 18.38
N CYS A 559 20.19 -10.22 18.22
CA CYS A 559 19.02 -9.51 17.72
C CYS A 559 17.76 -10.15 18.33
N PRO A 560 17.10 -9.51 19.31
CA PRO A 560 15.91 -10.05 19.94
C PRO A 560 14.79 -10.38 18.94
N THR A 561 14.04 -11.45 19.20
CA THR A 561 12.96 -11.92 18.32
C THR A 561 11.92 -10.83 18.02
N ALA A 562 11.69 -9.91 18.96
CA ALA A 562 10.80 -8.77 18.77
C ALA A 562 11.27 -7.83 17.64
N LEU A 563 12.59 -7.58 17.53
CA LEU A 563 13.15 -6.73 16.47
C LEU A 563 13.20 -7.45 15.12
N GLN A 564 13.40 -8.77 15.13
CA GLN A 564 13.37 -9.60 13.91
C GLN A 564 11.98 -9.58 13.26
N ASN A 565 10.92 -9.53 14.07
CA ASN A 565 9.52 -9.53 13.62
C ASN A 565 8.91 -8.12 13.46
N LEU A 566 9.68 -7.06 13.72
CA LEU A 566 9.16 -5.69 13.71
C LEU A 566 8.78 -5.27 12.29
N ASN A 567 7.48 -5.05 12.08
CA ASN A 567 6.92 -4.56 10.82
C ASN A 567 6.39 -3.14 10.95
N ILE A 568 6.97 -2.21 10.19
CA ILE A 568 6.53 -0.81 10.14
C ILE A 568 6.17 -0.44 8.71
N SER A 569 4.94 0.05 8.52
CA SER A 569 4.38 0.45 7.24
C SER A 569 4.50 -0.62 6.14
N GLY A 570 4.39 -1.88 6.53
CA GLY A 570 4.49 -3.07 5.67
C GLY A 570 5.91 -3.59 5.47
N TYR A 571 6.92 -2.97 6.05
CA TYR A 571 8.32 -3.39 5.92
C TYR A 571 8.79 -4.12 7.16
N ASP A 572 9.43 -5.27 6.94
CA ASP A 572 10.49 -5.75 7.83
C ASP A 572 11.66 -4.75 7.73
N VAL A 573 11.82 -3.94 8.78
CA VAL A 573 12.72 -2.79 8.76
C VAL A 573 14.20 -3.18 8.85
N VAL A 574 14.51 -4.35 9.39
CA VAL A 574 15.89 -4.85 9.48
C VAL A 574 16.29 -5.49 8.16
N LYS A 575 15.57 -6.50 7.69
CA LYS A 575 15.93 -7.25 6.49
C LYS A 575 15.59 -6.51 5.20
N ASN A 576 14.32 -6.13 5.03
CA ASN A 576 13.83 -5.62 3.75
C ASN A 576 14.13 -4.14 3.52
N VAL A 577 14.58 -3.44 4.57
CA VAL A 577 15.00 -2.04 4.50
C VAL A 577 16.49 -1.91 4.78
N TRP A 578 16.95 -2.06 6.03
CA TRP A 578 18.33 -1.73 6.37
C TRP A 578 19.35 -2.63 5.66
N LEU A 579 19.25 -3.96 5.80
CA LEU A 579 20.20 -4.91 5.18
C LEU A 579 20.13 -4.84 3.66
N LYS A 580 18.92 -4.80 3.09
CA LYS A 580 18.74 -4.67 1.63
C LYS A 580 19.50 -3.47 1.07
N PHE A 581 19.26 -2.27 1.59
CA PHE A 581 19.84 -1.05 1.02
C PHE A 581 21.30 -0.79 1.42
N ASN A 582 21.83 -1.51 2.42
CA ASN A 582 23.25 -1.51 2.78
C ASN A 582 24.04 -2.71 2.22
N SER A 583 23.38 -3.65 1.52
CA SER A 583 24.06 -4.77 0.85
C SER A 583 24.87 -4.33 -0.37
N TYR A 584 25.80 -5.19 -0.81
CA TYR A 584 26.69 -4.89 -1.92
C TYR A 584 25.93 -4.63 -3.23
N ASN A 585 24.87 -5.39 -3.53
CA ASN A 585 24.07 -5.21 -4.76
C ASN A 585 23.42 -3.82 -4.87
N PHE A 586 23.19 -3.16 -3.74
CA PHE A 586 22.58 -1.83 -3.68
C PHE A 586 23.59 -0.71 -3.50
N THR A 587 24.71 -0.98 -2.82
CA THR A 587 25.73 0.03 -2.49
C THR A 587 26.97 0.02 -3.38
N HIS A 588 27.30 -1.11 -4.01
CA HIS A 588 28.60 -1.40 -4.65
C HIS A 588 29.79 -0.99 -3.79
N CYS A 589 29.68 -1.24 -2.48
CA CYS A 589 30.69 -0.96 -1.49
C CYS A 589 30.89 -2.18 -0.61
N ASP A 590 32.13 -2.40 -0.17
CA ASP A 590 32.41 -3.28 0.95
C ASP A 590 31.63 -2.82 2.19
N PHE A 591 31.14 -3.79 2.94
CA PHE A 591 30.54 -3.58 4.23
C PHE A 591 31.66 -3.48 5.26
N THR A 592 31.76 -2.31 5.91
CA THR A 592 32.89 -1.95 6.76
C THR A 592 32.56 -2.06 8.24
N PRO A 593 33.56 -2.06 9.15
CA PRO A 593 33.31 -1.90 10.58
C PRO A 593 32.43 -0.70 10.95
N GLN A 594 32.54 0.41 10.22
CA GLN A 594 31.68 1.58 10.44
C GLN A 594 30.24 1.36 9.96
N ASP A 595 30.02 0.50 8.97
CA ASP A 595 28.67 0.09 8.56
C ASP A 595 28.07 -0.90 9.57
N ALA A 596 28.88 -1.76 10.19
CA ALA A 596 28.45 -2.59 11.33
C ALA A 596 28.06 -1.75 12.55
N GLU A 597 28.84 -0.74 12.90
CA GLU A 597 28.49 0.22 13.96
C GLU A 597 27.13 0.90 13.70
N LYS A 598 26.84 1.28 12.44
CA LYS A 598 25.54 1.84 12.05
C LYS A 598 24.41 0.83 12.17
N LEU A 599 24.65 -0.46 11.91
CA LEU A 599 23.67 -1.52 12.13
C LEU A 599 23.35 -1.66 13.61
N LEU A 600 24.37 -1.72 14.47
CA LEU A 600 24.19 -1.85 15.92
C LEU A 600 23.46 -0.64 16.52
N ASN A 601 23.78 0.57 16.05
CA ASN A 601 23.01 1.77 16.37
C ASN A 601 21.56 1.61 15.90
N PHE A 602 21.33 1.22 14.65
CA PHE A 602 19.98 1.03 14.12
C PHE A 602 19.14 0.03 14.95
N LEU A 603 19.71 -1.11 15.35
CA LEU A 603 19.03 -2.06 16.23
C LEU A 603 18.67 -1.45 17.59
N ASN A 604 19.57 -0.67 18.20
CA ASN A 604 19.28 0.06 19.44
C ASN A 604 18.21 1.15 19.26
N THR A 605 18.14 1.80 18.08
CA THR A 605 17.06 2.72 17.74
C THR A 605 15.71 2.00 17.71
N LEU A 606 15.64 0.79 17.15
CA LEU A 606 14.41 -0.02 17.12
C LEU A 606 14.02 -0.54 18.52
N GLU A 607 14.99 -0.86 19.38
CA GLU A 607 14.73 -1.18 20.78
C GLU A 607 14.13 0.05 21.52
N THR A 608 14.70 1.23 21.30
CA THR A 608 14.17 2.48 21.86
C THR A 608 12.75 2.77 21.36
N HIS A 609 12.49 2.55 20.07
CA HIS A 609 11.15 2.63 19.49
C HIS A 609 10.16 1.73 20.25
N THR A 610 10.51 0.45 20.43
CA THR A 610 9.65 -0.53 21.08
C THR A 610 9.28 -0.11 22.51
N ARG A 611 10.24 0.45 23.26
CA ARG A 611 10.00 0.96 24.61
C ARG A 611 9.07 2.18 24.63
N ILE A 612 9.25 3.11 23.71
CA ILE A 612 8.38 4.31 23.65
C ILE A 612 6.97 3.93 23.20
N VAL A 613 6.80 3.01 22.25
CA VAL A 613 5.48 2.49 21.88
C VAL A 613 4.81 1.84 23.08
N ALA A 614 5.53 1.05 23.87
CA ALA A 614 5.00 0.47 25.11
C ALA A 614 4.58 1.55 26.14
N GLU A 615 5.32 2.67 26.24
CA GLU A 615 4.90 3.82 27.07
C GLU A 615 3.59 4.45 26.56
N ILE A 616 3.40 4.56 25.25
CA ILE A 616 2.16 5.06 24.64
C ILE A 616 1.00 4.08 24.91
N ASP A 617 1.24 2.78 24.72
CA ASP A 617 0.27 1.72 24.97
C ASP A 617 -0.17 1.68 26.43
N ASN A 618 0.68 2.06 27.39
CA ASN A 618 0.29 2.20 28.80
C ASN A 618 -0.66 3.39 29.05
N LEU A 619 -0.69 4.39 28.17
CA LEU A 619 -1.57 5.56 28.28
C LEU A 619 -2.89 5.39 27.52
N MET A 620 -2.91 4.60 26.44
CA MET A 620 -4.09 4.46 25.59
C MET A 620 -5.33 3.89 26.30
N PRO A 621 -5.24 2.92 27.23
CA PRO A 621 -6.41 2.45 27.96
C PRO A 621 -7.18 3.57 28.67
N SER A 622 -6.48 4.58 29.20
CA SER A 622 -7.13 5.76 29.78
C SER A 622 -7.79 6.63 28.70
N VAL A 623 -7.13 6.84 27.56
CA VAL A 623 -7.71 7.59 26.42
C VAL A 623 -8.99 6.93 25.91
N LEU A 624 -9.02 5.60 25.92
CA LEU A 624 -10.10 4.78 25.44
C LEU A 624 -11.08 4.40 26.57
N GLU A 625 -10.99 4.98 27.76
CA GLU A 625 -11.95 4.69 28.84
C GLU A 625 -13.30 5.37 28.57
N ASP A 626 -14.39 4.70 28.91
CA ASP A 626 -15.73 5.27 28.76
C ASP A 626 -15.90 6.49 29.67
N GLY A 627 -16.37 7.61 29.10
CA GLY A 627 -16.49 8.88 29.81
C GLY A 627 -15.23 9.74 29.81
N MET A 628 -14.13 9.32 29.16
CA MET A 628 -12.99 10.19 28.89
C MET A 628 -13.46 11.46 28.13
N PRO A 629 -13.15 12.67 28.62
CA PRO A 629 -13.49 13.90 27.90
C PRO A 629 -12.74 14.01 26.57
N LEU A 630 -13.45 13.80 25.48
CA LEU A 630 -12.95 13.96 24.12
C LEU A 630 -13.51 15.24 23.48
N ILE A 631 -12.71 15.88 22.63
CA ILE A 631 -13.17 16.90 21.70
C ILE A 631 -13.75 16.17 20.49
N SER A 632 -15.05 16.27 20.29
CA SER A 632 -15.72 15.67 19.13
C SER A 632 -15.66 16.59 17.89
N PRO A 633 -15.67 16.01 16.67
CA PRO A 633 -15.93 16.77 15.46
C PRO A 633 -17.32 17.44 15.55
N SER A 634 -17.51 18.55 14.85
CA SER A 634 -18.83 19.21 14.83
C SER A 634 -19.85 18.28 14.16
N GLU A 635 -21.05 18.17 14.71
CA GLU A 635 -22.17 17.49 14.04
C GLU A 635 -22.69 18.40 12.92
N ASP A 636 -22.85 17.85 11.71
CA ASP A 636 -23.52 18.52 10.58
C ASP A 636 -25.04 18.58 10.75
#